data_AF-A0A7J6CYT6-F1
#
_entry.id   AF-A0A7J6CYT6-F1
#
_cell.length_a   1.000
_cell.length_b   1.000
_cell.length_c   1.000
_cell.angle_alpha   90.00
_cell.angle_beta   90.00
_cell.angle_gamma   90.00
#
_symmetry.space_group_name_H-M   'P 1'
#
loop_
_entity.id
_entity.type
_entity.pdbx_description
1 polymer ?
#
loop_
_entity_poly.entity_id
_entity_poly.type
_entity_poly.pdbx_seq_one_letter_code
_entity_poly.pdbx_strand_id
1 'polypeptide(L)'
;MSSLTAIKDKAGIAKGVLGFQDTRLLPPGSVSWCSWAKVSHAGRLLGGERERVLSYSISPGAPSKPGPPLVLGFVYRYEKKVQHSEAQMRVCCSGLAGDLVFWSIRHFHFSTNPTESLRKCPFLRSVCTPEDSQSPSPPATTVRMKLLNSADKCVDEALEGLVRSNGGLALLRGHRVVLRSDLESIKGKVALLSGGGSGHEPAHAGYTGVGMLSGAVAGAVFASPPPGSVLAAILTLWKGGASGVLLIVKNYTGDRLNFGIAVEQARSHGVQVDMVIVADDCAFAQPSKAGRRGLCGTVFIHKIAGALAEKGCPLDEIVARVNEATKNIGTLGVSLSPCSVPGCLPSFQLPPGEMELGLGIHGEPGIKRSKVASADEVVKTIISHMTDSSNKSHLSLKSGDKVVLCVNNLGALSCLEIAVVSKAAVHCLEERGVLVVRVMSGSFMTSLEMAGMSLSIMKVDEEMLRLFDAKTTAPAWPNLSTASVSGRNLFMEPEEKLAAASDNFTEGSLSSIIRLVLESVCKILLQLQEELNALDRAAGDGDCGSTHALVANAIQEWLQTSRIPGNLGQLLADLALLVQDRMGGSSGALYCLFLSAAAPHLKQNCDGAAWAKALHAGTEAMKRYGGAEPGDRTMLDALCPAVEELMKLSTAPPDGHIAILQSAVQKADLGAESTRNLTARAGRASYIASQHLTQPDPGAVAVAAILKAILNSLKA
;
A
#
# COMPACT_ATOMS: atom_id res chain seq x y z
N MET A 1 54.72 -14.63 -45.42
CA MET A 1 54.25 -15.93 -44.87
C MET A 1 52.91 -15.63 -44.21
N SER A 2 51.79 -15.74 -44.96
CA SER A 2 51.01 -16.97 -45.23
C SER A 2 50.09 -17.30 -44.04
N SER A 3 48.76 -17.29 -44.14
CA SER A 3 47.84 -17.18 -45.30
C SER A 3 46.48 -16.59 -44.82
N LEU A 4 45.89 -15.61 -45.53
CA LEU A 4 44.69 -15.75 -46.39
C LEU A 4 43.54 -16.55 -45.75
N THR A 5 42.30 -16.05 -45.70
CA THR A 5 41.55 -15.54 -46.87
C THR A 5 40.51 -14.47 -46.48
N ALA A 6 40.21 -13.56 -47.42
CA ALA A 6 39.23 -12.46 -47.27
C ALA A 6 37.93 -12.75 -48.07
N ILE A 7 37.12 -11.69 -48.31
CA ILE A 7 35.91 -11.57 -49.16
C ILE A 7 34.61 -11.61 -48.33
N LYS A 8 33.59 -10.74 -48.51
CA LYS A 8 33.43 -9.36 -49.02
C LYS A 8 31.92 -9.13 -49.19
N ASP A 9 31.50 -7.87 -49.09
CA ASP A 9 30.39 -7.25 -49.82
C ASP A 9 28.98 -7.92 -49.80
N LYS A 10 28.01 -7.23 -49.19
CA LYS A 10 27.01 -6.48 -49.97
C LYS A 10 26.19 -5.49 -49.13
N ALA A 11 26.18 -4.24 -49.57
CA ALA A 11 25.12 -3.29 -49.25
C ALA A 11 23.88 -3.57 -50.13
N GLY A 12 22.68 -3.33 -49.60
CA GLY A 12 21.43 -3.55 -50.33
C GLY A 12 20.27 -2.78 -49.71
N ILE A 13 20.03 -1.55 -50.19
CA ILE A 13 18.79 -0.82 -49.91
C ILE A 13 17.70 -1.38 -50.83
N ALA A 14 16.60 -1.88 -50.28
CA ALA A 14 15.39 -2.18 -51.03
C ALA A 14 14.12 -1.86 -50.22
N LYS A 15 13.20 -1.13 -50.86
CA LYS A 15 11.82 -0.90 -50.38
C LYS A 15 10.93 -2.07 -50.83
N GLY A 16 9.85 -2.35 -50.08
CA GLY A 16 8.79 -3.30 -50.48
C GLY A 16 8.30 -4.10 -49.27
N VAL A 17 7.21 -3.71 -48.60
CA VAL A 17 5.80 -4.03 -48.93
C VAL A 17 5.50 -5.52 -48.77
N LEU A 18 4.78 -5.83 -47.68
CA LEU A 18 3.93 -7.01 -47.35
C LEU A 18 3.87 -7.06 -45.81
N GLY A 19 2.74 -7.23 -45.13
CA GLY A 19 1.33 -7.22 -45.53
C GLY A 19 0.45 -7.10 -44.28
N PHE A 20 -0.80 -6.67 -44.43
CA PHE A 20 -1.79 -6.74 -43.35
C PHE A 20 -2.16 -8.20 -43.09
N GLN A 21 -1.94 -8.72 -41.87
CA GLN A 21 -2.86 -9.66 -41.21
C GLN A 21 -2.50 -9.93 -39.74
N ASP A 22 -3.52 -10.38 -38.99
CA ASP A 22 -3.48 -11.00 -37.67
C ASP A 22 -3.08 -10.17 -36.42
N THR A 23 -3.98 -9.25 -36.07
CA THR A 23 -4.20 -8.85 -34.67
C THR A 23 -4.82 -9.99 -33.87
N ARG A 24 -4.11 -10.55 -32.88
CA ARG A 24 -4.69 -11.28 -31.73
C ARG A 24 -4.33 -10.49 -30.47
N LEU A 25 -5.26 -9.70 -29.94
CA LEU A 25 -6.23 -10.12 -28.92
C LEU A 25 -5.56 -10.55 -27.61
N LEU A 26 -5.25 -9.55 -26.78
CA LEU A 26 -5.25 -9.71 -25.31
C LEU A 26 -6.71 -9.83 -24.82
N PRO A 27 -6.99 -10.58 -23.76
CA PRO A 27 -8.36 -10.90 -23.35
C PRO A 27 -9.07 -9.74 -22.60
N PRO A 28 -10.35 -9.46 -22.91
CA PRO A 28 -11.29 -8.87 -21.95
C PRO A 28 -11.86 -9.98 -21.04
N GLY A 29 -12.40 -9.74 -19.84
CA GLY A 29 -12.73 -8.52 -19.11
C GLY A 29 -13.89 -8.84 -18.15
N SER A 30 -14.33 -7.89 -17.31
CA SER A 30 -15.62 -7.99 -16.60
C SER A 30 -16.46 -6.73 -16.81
N VAL A 31 -17.77 -6.92 -16.98
CA VAL A 31 -18.68 -6.02 -17.70
C VAL A 31 -20.09 -6.06 -17.10
N SER A 32 -20.82 -4.94 -17.11
CA SER A 32 -22.29 -4.89 -17.22
C SER A 32 -22.66 -3.69 -18.12
N TRP A 33 -23.24 -3.85 -19.32
CA TRP A 33 -24.62 -4.29 -19.67
C TRP A 33 -25.67 -3.46 -18.92
N CYS A 34 -26.65 -2.75 -19.53
CA CYS A 34 -27.27 -2.75 -20.88
C CYS A 34 -27.83 -1.32 -21.20
N SER A 35 -28.37 -0.92 -22.36
CA SER A 35 -28.74 -1.62 -23.61
C SER A 35 -28.74 -0.69 -24.86
N TRP A 36 -29.20 -1.23 -26.00
CA TRP A 36 -29.25 -0.76 -27.39
C TRP A 36 -30.08 0.49 -27.73
N ALA A 37 -29.50 1.36 -28.58
CA ALA A 37 -30.15 1.91 -29.79
C ALA A 37 -29.10 2.36 -30.83
N LYS A 38 -29.18 1.85 -32.07
CA LYS A 38 -28.31 2.26 -33.20
C LYS A 38 -28.93 3.43 -33.98
N VAL A 39 -28.15 4.49 -34.25
CA VAL A 39 -28.11 5.13 -35.58
C VAL A 39 -26.68 5.61 -35.84
N SER A 40 -26.15 5.28 -37.02
CA SER A 40 -24.88 5.78 -37.53
C SER A 40 -25.11 6.86 -38.59
N HIS A 41 -24.32 7.93 -38.60
CA HIS A 41 -23.84 8.55 -39.84
C HIS A 41 -22.60 9.42 -39.62
N ALA A 42 -21.74 9.46 -40.64
CA ALA A 42 -20.55 10.29 -40.67
C ALA A 42 -20.85 11.66 -41.29
N GLY A 43 -20.09 12.69 -40.90
CA GLY A 43 -20.16 14.01 -41.53
C GLY A 43 -19.00 14.90 -41.10
N ARG A 44 -18.13 15.27 -42.04
CA ARG A 44 -17.25 16.44 -41.88
C ARG A 44 -18.12 17.69 -42.04
N LEU A 45 -17.84 18.75 -41.27
CA LEU A 45 -17.40 20.07 -41.76
C LEU A 45 -17.48 21.14 -40.67
N LEU A 46 -16.47 22.02 -40.70
CA LEU A 46 -16.47 23.46 -40.43
C LEU A 46 -17.64 24.09 -39.64
N GLY A 47 -17.29 24.74 -38.52
CA GLY A 47 -17.54 26.16 -38.24
C GLY A 47 -18.98 26.72 -38.18
N GLY A 48 -19.24 27.51 -37.14
CA GLY A 48 -20.36 28.46 -37.11
C GLY A 48 -21.28 28.29 -35.91
N GLU A 49 -21.50 29.40 -35.20
CA GLU A 49 -22.50 29.52 -34.15
C GLU A 49 -23.92 29.40 -34.72
N ARG A 50 -24.85 28.81 -33.94
CA ARG A 50 -26.23 29.32 -33.81
C ARG A 50 -26.98 28.61 -32.69
N GLU A 51 -27.64 29.40 -31.86
CA GLU A 51 -28.64 28.93 -30.90
C GLU A 51 -29.82 28.27 -31.62
N ARG A 52 -30.47 27.31 -30.97
CA ARG A 52 -31.85 26.92 -31.31
C ARG A 52 -32.61 26.47 -30.07
N VAL A 53 -33.66 27.22 -29.75
CA VAL A 53 -34.67 26.86 -28.75
C VAL A 53 -35.55 25.73 -29.31
N LEU A 54 -35.88 24.73 -28.50
CA LEU A 54 -36.93 23.75 -28.79
C LEU A 54 -37.82 23.55 -27.56
N SER A 55 -39.08 23.97 -27.70
CA SER A 55 -40.19 23.68 -26.78
C SER A 55 -40.94 22.43 -27.22
N TYR A 56 -41.41 21.62 -26.28
CA TYR A 56 -42.38 20.55 -26.54
C TYR A 56 -43.67 20.78 -25.75
N SER A 57 -44.79 20.56 -26.43
CA SER A 57 -46.16 20.61 -25.90
C SER A 57 -46.81 19.24 -26.02
N ILE A 58 -47.59 18.82 -25.01
CA ILE A 58 -48.51 17.68 -25.09
C ILE A 58 -49.86 18.09 -24.49
N SER A 59 -50.95 17.69 -25.14
CA SER A 59 -52.35 18.00 -24.80
C SER A 59 -53.10 16.75 -24.27
N PRO A 60 -54.30 16.89 -23.66
CA PRO A 60 -54.65 16.09 -22.47
C PRO A 60 -55.68 14.96 -22.66
N GLY A 61 -55.77 14.09 -21.65
CA GLY A 61 -56.87 13.17 -21.37
C GLY A 61 -56.86 12.74 -19.90
N ALA A 62 -58.01 12.68 -19.22
CA ALA A 62 -58.17 12.53 -17.75
C ALA A 62 -59.10 11.32 -17.41
N PRO A 63 -59.52 11.03 -16.14
CA PRO A 63 -59.22 11.65 -14.84
C PRO A 63 -59.03 10.70 -13.59
N SER A 64 -58.65 11.32 -12.46
CA SER A 64 -59.04 11.00 -11.05
C SER A 64 -58.30 9.93 -10.20
N LYS A 65 -57.45 10.37 -9.25
CA LYS A 65 -57.70 10.45 -7.77
C LYS A 65 -56.40 10.90 -7.02
N PRO A 66 -56.48 11.40 -5.75
CA PRO A 66 -55.47 12.31 -5.20
C PRO A 66 -54.35 11.64 -4.36
N GLY A 67 -53.18 12.31 -4.32
CA GLY A 67 -52.03 12.03 -3.45
C GLY A 67 -51.29 13.33 -3.05
N PRO A 68 -50.42 13.31 -2.03
CA PRO A 68 -49.92 14.53 -1.36
C PRO A 68 -48.89 15.34 -2.18
N PRO A 69 -48.67 16.63 -1.82
CA PRO A 69 -47.91 17.55 -2.67
C PRO A 69 -46.41 17.28 -2.73
N LEU A 70 -45.86 17.35 -3.95
CA LEU A 70 -44.43 17.33 -4.24
C LEU A 70 -43.82 18.75 -4.08
N VAL A 71 -42.74 18.84 -3.31
CA VAL A 71 -41.92 20.06 -3.22
C VAL A 71 -40.90 20.06 -4.36
N LEU A 72 -40.97 21.07 -5.24
CA LEU A 72 -40.00 21.29 -6.32
C LEU A 72 -38.79 22.07 -5.81
N GLY A 73 -37.65 21.39 -5.67
CA GLY A 73 -36.34 22.03 -5.42
C GLY A 73 -35.64 22.44 -6.72
N PHE A 74 -35.37 23.74 -6.89
CA PHE A 74 -34.58 24.25 -8.01
C PHE A 74 -33.07 24.07 -7.76
N VAL A 75 -32.36 23.42 -8.69
CA VAL A 75 -30.89 23.33 -8.67
C VAL A 75 -30.30 24.41 -9.58
N TYR A 76 -29.65 25.42 -8.99
CA TYR A 76 -28.85 26.38 -9.74
C TYR A 76 -27.47 25.80 -10.05
N ARG A 77 -27.12 25.71 -11.35
CA ARG A 77 -25.80 25.31 -11.82
C ARG A 77 -24.98 26.57 -12.12
N TYR A 78 -23.91 26.81 -11.35
CA TYR A 78 -23.01 27.95 -11.56
C TYR A 78 -21.84 27.53 -12.48
N GLU A 79 -21.87 27.96 -13.74
CA GLU A 79 -20.68 27.99 -14.60
C GLU A 79 -20.19 29.43 -14.72
N LYS A 80 -18.90 29.69 -14.48
CA LYS A 80 -18.30 31.00 -14.71
C LYS A 80 -17.03 30.88 -15.53
N LYS A 81 -17.12 31.23 -16.81
CA LYS A 81 -15.96 31.51 -17.66
C LYS A 81 -15.20 32.73 -17.13
N VAL A 82 -13.89 32.70 -17.26
CA VAL A 82 -12.98 33.79 -16.91
C VAL A 82 -12.82 34.75 -18.11
N GLN A 83 -12.95 36.05 -17.86
CA GLN A 83 -12.13 37.07 -18.54
C GLN A 83 -12.04 38.35 -17.70
N HIS A 84 -11.01 39.16 -17.98
CA HIS A 84 -10.42 40.13 -17.05
C HIS A 84 -11.18 41.46 -16.89
N SER A 85 -11.23 41.98 -15.65
CA SER A 85 -10.74 43.32 -15.29
C SER A 85 -10.67 43.49 -13.76
N GLU A 86 -9.91 44.48 -13.30
CA GLU A 86 -9.69 44.79 -11.88
C GLU A 86 -10.98 45.25 -11.18
N ALA A 87 -11.17 44.86 -9.91
CA ALA A 87 -12.20 45.43 -9.06
C ALA A 87 -11.75 45.48 -7.58
N GLN A 88 -11.52 46.70 -7.09
CA GLN A 88 -11.37 46.98 -5.66
C GLN A 88 -12.70 46.72 -4.94
N MET A 89 -12.70 45.97 -3.83
CA MET A 89 -13.87 45.91 -2.96
C MET A 89 -14.04 47.23 -2.20
N ARG A 90 -15.05 48.03 -2.60
CA ARG A 90 -15.69 48.99 -1.70
C ARG A 90 -16.85 48.28 -0.99
N VAL A 91 -16.80 48.22 0.34
CA VAL A 91 -17.97 47.91 1.16
C VAL A 91 -18.74 49.20 1.40
N CYS A 92 -20.00 49.25 0.95
CA CYS A 92 -20.89 50.36 1.25
C CYS A 92 -21.50 50.17 2.65
N CYS A 93 -21.24 51.11 3.56
CA CYS A 93 -22.03 51.28 4.78
C CYS A 93 -23.01 52.44 4.60
N SER A 94 -24.31 52.13 4.69
CA SER A 94 -25.38 53.06 5.02
C SER A 94 -25.90 52.69 6.40
N GLY A 95 -26.15 53.59 7.36
CA GLY A 95 -26.06 55.05 7.37
C GLY A 95 -26.81 55.58 8.60
N LEU A 96 -26.65 56.87 8.93
CA LEU A 96 -27.16 57.56 10.12
C LEU A 96 -26.45 57.19 11.45
N ALA A 97 -26.28 58.07 12.44
CA ALA A 97 -26.06 59.53 12.49
C ALA A 97 -25.83 59.91 13.97
N GLY A 98 -25.07 60.97 14.27
CA GLY A 98 -25.14 61.67 15.57
C GLY A 98 -23.98 61.46 16.56
N ASP A 99 -23.21 62.54 16.70
CA ASP A 99 -22.61 63.08 17.93
C ASP A 99 -21.42 62.40 18.66
N LEU A 100 -20.41 63.24 18.91
CA LEU A 100 -19.27 62.98 19.78
C LEU A 100 -19.69 63.05 21.25
N VAL A 101 -19.26 62.07 22.06
CA VAL A 101 -18.91 62.31 23.48
C VAL A 101 -17.63 61.55 23.83
N PHE A 102 -16.61 62.28 24.26
CA PHE A 102 -15.42 61.74 24.91
C PHE A 102 -15.75 61.39 26.37
N TRP A 103 -15.62 60.14 26.80
CA TRP A 103 -15.50 59.82 28.24
C TRP A 103 -14.39 58.79 28.49
N SER A 104 -13.47 59.17 29.38
CA SER A 104 -12.40 58.31 29.89
C SER A 104 -12.79 57.86 31.30
N ILE A 105 -12.86 56.55 31.54
CA ILE A 105 -12.82 56.01 32.91
C ILE A 105 -11.76 54.92 33.05
N ARG A 106 -10.97 55.05 34.12
CA ARG A 106 -10.00 54.07 34.61
C ARG A 106 -10.69 53.02 35.50
N HIS A 107 -10.09 51.84 35.52
CA HIS A 107 -10.05 50.88 36.65
C HIS A 107 -11.39 50.37 37.21
N PHE A 108 -11.58 49.06 37.11
CA PHE A 108 -12.08 48.27 38.24
C PHE A 108 -11.28 46.97 38.38
N HIS A 109 -11.11 46.51 39.61
CA HIS A 109 -10.30 45.32 39.96
C HIS A 109 -11.02 44.00 39.67
N PHE A 110 -10.22 42.94 39.52
CA PHE A 110 -10.68 41.55 39.50
C PHE A 110 -11.27 41.13 40.86
N SER A 111 -12.41 40.42 40.84
CA SER A 111 -12.77 39.45 41.88
C SER A 111 -13.70 38.35 41.33
N THR A 112 -13.21 37.11 41.42
CA THR A 112 -13.88 35.79 41.53
C THR A 112 -15.35 35.56 41.08
N ASN A 113 -15.55 34.42 40.39
CA ASN A 113 -16.80 33.67 40.10
C ASN A 113 -17.77 34.18 39.00
N PRO A 114 -17.81 33.54 37.81
CA PRO A 114 -18.70 33.89 36.70
C PRO A 114 -19.90 32.94 36.54
N THR A 115 -20.80 32.83 37.54
CA THR A 115 -22.02 31.99 37.42
C THR A 115 -23.28 32.59 38.04
N GLU A 116 -23.49 33.92 38.01
CA GLU A 116 -24.81 34.50 38.37
C GLU A 116 -25.05 35.96 37.88
N SER A 117 -25.13 36.19 36.57
CA SER A 117 -25.50 37.54 36.05
C SER A 117 -26.28 37.61 34.72
N LEU A 118 -26.51 36.49 34.02
CA LEU A 118 -27.25 36.45 32.74
C LEU A 118 -28.71 35.96 32.88
N ARG A 119 -29.40 36.35 33.95
CA ARG A 119 -30.85 36.13 34.14
C ARG A 119 -31.55 37.35 34.75
N LYS A 120 -31.57 38.48 34.03
CA LYS A 120 -32.49 39.64 34.26
C LYS A 120 -32.39 40.66 33.12
N CYS A 121 -33.01 40.38 31.98
CA CYS A 121 -33.27 41.38 30.95
C CYS A 121 -34.58 41.05 30.20
N PRO A 122 -35.70 41.73 30.50
CA PRO A 122 -37.03 41.34 30.02
C PRO A 122 -37.37 42.04 28.69
N PHE A 123 -36.56 41.82 27.64
CA PHE A 123 -36.82 42.39 26.32
C PHE A 123 -36.24 41.52 25.18
N LEU A 124 -36.71 40.27 25.08
CA LEU A 124 -36.59 39.38 23.91
C LEU A 124 -37.47 38.13 24.17
N ARG A 125 -38.79 38.29 24.00
CA ARG A 125 -39.78 37.21 24.15
C ARG A 125 -40.89 37.32 23.10
N SER A 126 -40.50 37.19 21.83
CA SER A 126 -41.40 36.81 20.73
C SER A 126 -40.58 36.20 19.60
N VAL A 127 -41.23 35.37 18.77
CA VAL A 127 -40.65 34.65 17.61
C VAL A 127 -39.61 33.58 17.97
N CYS A 128 -40.10 32.46 18.50
CA CYS A 128 -39.45 31.15 18.39
C CYS A 128 -40.53 30.09 18.11
N THR A 129 -40.73 29.76 16.84
CA THR A 129 -41.37 28.52 16.40
C THR A 129 -40.25 27.59 15.89
N PRO A 130 -40.16 26.33 16.35
CA PRO A 130 -39.02 25.47 16.02
C PRO A 130 -39.30 24.62 14.77
N GLU A 131 -38.91 25.12 13.60
CA GLU A 131 -38.80 24.28 12.38
C GLU A 131 -37.85 24.92 11.35
N ASP A 132 -37.09 24.06 10.66
CA ASP A 132 -36.24 24.31 9.48
C ASP A 132 -35.23 25.47 9.49
N SER A 133 -34.05 25.21 10.07
CA SER A 133 -32.80 25.86 9.65
C SER A 133 -31.56 24.96 9.82
N GLN A 134 -31.57 23.77 9.19
CA GLN A 134 -30.32 23.05 8.92
C GLN A 134 -29.52 23.78 7.83
N SER A 135 -28.74 24.78 8.22
CA SER A 135 -27.56 25.12 7.45
C SER A 135 -26.62 23.91 7.42
N PRO A 136 -25.96 23.61 6.30
CA PRO A 136 -24.96 22.54 6.29
C PRO A 136 -23.85 22.94 7.25
N SER A 137 -23.68 22.16 8.32
CA SER A 137 -22.53 22.30 9.20
C SER A 137 -21.26 22.17 8.36
N PRO A 138 -20.22 23.02 8.57
CA PRO A 138 -18.93 22.77 7.95
C PRO A 138 -18.47 21.36 8.36
N PRO A 139 -17.89 20.56 7.44
CA PRO A 139 -17.53 19.19 7.74
C PRO A 139 -16.64 19.18 8.97
N ALA A 140 -17.03 18.42 9.99
CA ALA A 140 -16.34 18.38 11.26
C ALA A 140 -14.88 17.99 11.02
N THR A 141 -13.99 18.97 11.12
CA THR A 141 -12.54 18.80 10.98
C THR A 141 -12.01 18.13 12.23
N THR A 142 -12.30 16.84 12.36
CA THR A 142 -11.89 16.01 13.46
C THR A 142 -10.37 15.96 13.53
N VAL A 143 -9.84 16.35 14.70
CA VAL A 143 -8.43 16.12 15.04
C VAL A 143 -8.18 14.62 14.90
N ARG A 144 -7.21 14.22 14.07
CA ARG A 144 -6.85 12.81 13.92
C ARG A 144 -6.42 12.27 15.28
N MET A 145 -7.10 11.21 15.74
CA MET A 145 -6.72 10.50 16.95
C MET A 145 -5.32 9.90 16.78
N LYS A 146 -4.46 10.09 17.78
CA LYS A 146 -3.09 9.56 17.83
C LYS A 146 -2.93 8.73 19.11
N LEU A 147 -2.12 7.67 19.04
CA LEU A 147 -1.78 6.84 20.20
C LEU A 147 -0.72 7.55 21.05
N LEU A 148 -1.15 8.51 21.87
CA LEU A 148 -0.32 9.35 22.74
C LEU A 148 -1.01 9.54 24.09
N ASN A 149 -0.26 9.59 25.19
CA ASN A 149 -0.82 9.92 26.51
C ASN A 149 -1.17 11.40 26.60
N SER A 150 -0.30 12.28 26.10
CA SER A 150 -0.55 13.71 26.00
C SER A 150 0.26 14.36 24.86
N ALA A 151 -0.22 15.49 24.34
CA ALA A 151 0.43 16.20 23.23
C ALA A 151 1.71 16.95 23.66
N ASP A 152 1.80 17.39 24.91
CA ASP A 152 2.93 18.13 25.48
C ASP A 152 4.14 17.24 25.81
N LYS A 153 3.89 16.01 26.28
CA LYS A 153 4.91 15.03 26.69
C LYS A 153 5.29 14.02 25.63
N CYS A 154 4.56 13.95 24.51
CA CYS A 154 4.76 12.93 23.48
C CYS A 154 6.22 12.77 23.01
N VAL A 155 6.98 13.87 22.95
CA VAL A 155 8.41 13.84 22.60
C VAL A 155 9.26 13.19 23.71
N ASP A 156 9.04 13.56 24.97
CA ASP A 156 9.80 12.99 26.09
C ASP A 156 9.52 11.49 26.24
N GLU A 157 8.25 11.09 26.11
CA GLU A 157 7.81 9.69 26.14
C GLU A 157 8.37 8.89 24.94
N ALA A 158 8.44 9.49 23.74
CA ALA A 158 9.03 8.86 22.56
C ALA A 158 10.54 8.65 22.70
N LEU A 159 11.28 9.63 23.24
CA LEU A 159 12.71 9.49 23.51
C LEU A 159 12.99 8.46 24.62
N GLU A 160 12.15 8.40 25.65
CA GLU A 160 12.21 7.35 26.67
C GLU A 160 11.97 5.96 26.06
N GLY A 161 10.96 5.81 25.20
CA GLY A 161 10.67 4.58 24.47
C GLY A 161 11.85 4.13 23.57
N LEU A 162 12.49 5.08 22.87
CA LEU A 162 13.68 4.81 22.07
C LEU A 162 14.86 4.32 22.92
N VAL A 163 15.14 4.96 24.05
CA VAL A 163 16.26 4.56 24.93
C VAL A 163 15.97 3.23 25.64
N ARG A 164 14.72 2.99 26.08
CA ARG A 164 14.30 1.71 26.67
C ARG A 164 14.39 0.53 25.71
N SER A 165 14.19 0.76 24.41
CA SER A 165 14.32 -0.27 23.37
C SER A 165 15.77 -0.48 22.90
N ASN A 166 16.72 0.40 23.26
CA ASN A 166 18.09 0.38 22.73
C ASN A 166 19.13 0.68 23.82
N GLY A 167 19.66 -0.36 24.46
CA GLY A 167 20.61 -0.24 25.59
C GLY A 167 21.96 0.45 25.29
N GLY A 168 22.27 0.74 24.02
CA GLY A 168 23.42 1.56 23.62
C GLY A 168 23.20 3.07 23.73
N LEU A 169 22.04 3.52 24.21
CA LEU A 169 21.63 4.92 24.28
C LEU A 169 21.37 5.38 25.72
N ALA A 170 21.43 6.70 25.94
CA ALA A 170 21.12 7.34 27.21
C ALA A 170 20.42 8.70 27.01
N LEU A 171 19.53 9.07 27.93
CA LEU A 171 18.94 10.41 27.99
C LEU A 171 19.80 11.35 28.83
N LEU A 172 20.07 12.56 28.33
CA LEU A 172 20.70 13.62 29.13
C LEU A 172 19.65 14.25 30.06
N ARG A 173 19.81 14.08 31.37
CA ARG A 173 18.86 14.57 32.38
C ARG A 173 18.58 16.06 32.22
N GLY A 174 17.29 16.43 32.15
CA GLY A 174 16.83 17.81 32.00
C GLY A 174 16.76 18.31 30.55
N HIS A 175 17.15 17.50 29.56
CA HIS A 175 17.16 17.87 28.16
C HIS A 175 16.54 16.79 27.27
N ARG A 176 15.87 17.20 26.19
CA ARG A 176 15.42 16.32 25.09
C ARG A 176 16.62 15.94 24.20
N VAL A 177 17.58 15.22 24.78
CA VAL A 177 18.83 14.83 24.14
C VAL A 177 19.08 13.36 24.38
N VAL A 178 19.28 12.62 23.29
CA VAL A 178 19.75 11.23 23.30
C VAL A 178 21.24 11.26 22.97
N LEU A 179 22.06 10.59 23.77
CA LEU A 179 23.47 10.35 23.53
C LEU A 179 23.71 8.84 23.42
N ARG A 180 24.85 8.45 22.84
CA ARG A 180 25.38 7.10 23.06
C ARG A 180 25.72 6.90 24.54
N SER A 181 25.50 5.71 25.08
CA SER A 181 25.87 5.38 26.47
C SER A 181 27.38 5.12 26.65
N ASP A 182 28.09 4.81 25.56
CA ASP A 182 29.51 4.43 25.55
C ASP A 182 30.47 5.64 25.36
N LEU A 183 30.27 6.74 26.09
CA LEU A 183 31.02 8.01 25.88
C LEU A 183 32.55 7.89 25.97
N GLU A 184 33.13 6.92 26.68
CA GLU A 184 34.58 6.71 26.66
C GLU A 184 35.11 6.29 25.26
N SER A 185 34.26 5.72 24.39
CA SER A 185 34.63 5.25 23.05
C SER A 185 34.81 6.35 22.00
N ILE A 186 34.31 7.57 22.29
CA ILE A 186 34.49 8.77 21.46
C ILE A 186 35.73 9.58 21.86
N LYS A 187 36.47 9.14 22.88
CA LYS A 187 37.67 9.83 23.37
C LYS A 187 38.74 9.94 22.27
N GLY A 188 39.22 11.16 22.03
CA GLY A 188 40.16 11.48 20.96
C GLY A 188 39.57 11.54 19.55
N LYS A 189 38.31 11.13 19.36
CA LYS A 189 37.58 11.24 18.08
C LYS A 189 36.71 12.50 18.05
N VAL A 190 36.33 12.92 16.85
CA VAL A 190 35.30 13.95 16.65
C VAL A 190 33.94 13.38 17.01
N ALA A 191 33.20 14.06 17.89
CA ALA A 191 31.82 13.69 18.19
C ALA A 191 30.85 14.36 17.20
N LEU A 192 29.77 13.65 16.85
CA LEU A 192 28.78 14.12 15.88
C LEU A 192 27.43 14.38 16.55
N LEU A 193 26.89 15.57 16.34
CA LEU A 193 25.60 15.99 16.88
C LEU A 193 24.67 16.41 15.74
N SER A 194 23.40 15.99 15.80
CA SER A 194 22.36 16.46 14.87
C SER A 194 21.06 16.73 15.63
N GLY A 195 20.01 17.15 14.93
CA GLY A 195 18.72 17.40 15.56
C GLY A 195 17.77 18.31 14.79
N GLY A 196 16.78 18.82 15.50
CA GLY A 196 15.72 19.68 14.98
C GLY A 196 14.39 19.41 15.68
N GLY A 197 13.29 19.82 15.06
CA GLY A 197 11.96 19.42 15.52
C GLY A 197 11.77 17.91 15.56
N SER A 198 10.90 17.46 16.47
CA SER A 198 10.44 16.07 16.53
C SER A 198 9.31 15.83 15.51
N GLY A 199 8.94 14.57 15.26
CA GLY A 199 7.95 14.19 14.25
C GLY A 199 8.55 13.75 12.92
N HIS A 200 9.86 13.47 12.89
CA HIS A 200 10.59 12.94 11.73
C HIS A 200 11.21 11.56 12.02
N GLU A 201 10.78 10.91 13.11
CA GLU A 201 11.36 9.67 13.61
C GLU A 201 11.38 8.61 12.50
N PRO A 202 12.51 7.88 12.33
CA PRO A 202 13.63 7.75 13.26
C PRO A 202 14.64 8.92 13.27
N ALA A 203 14.57 9.88 12.35
CA ALA A 203 15.45 11.04 12.38
C ALA A 203 15.13 11.93 13.59
N HIS A 204 16.09 12.36 14.41
CA HIS A 204 17.54 12.10 14.36
C HIS A 204 18.01 11.04 15.38
N ALA A 205 17.25 10.81 16.45
CA ALA A 205 17.73 10.05 17.60
C ALA A 205 17.98 8.56 17.29
N GLY A 206 17.22 7.96 16.36
CA GLY A 206 17.45 6.59 15.89
C GLY A 206 18.76 6.41 15.11
N TYR A 207 19.44 7.50 14.74
CA TYR A 207 20.77 7.49 14.09
C TYR A 207 21.94 7.66 15.07
N THR A 208 21.68 7.56 16.37
CA THR A 208 22.71 7.63 17.42
C THR A 208 23.36 6.27 17.61
N GLY A 209 24.68 6.17 17.49
CA GLY A 209 25.43 4.92 17.57
C GLY A 209 26.87 5.01 17.06
N VAL A 210 27.64 3.93 17.24
CA VAL A 210 28.97 3.74 16.64
C VAL A 210 28.85 3.93 15.12
N GLY A 211 29.72 4.73 14.50
CA GLY A 211 29.73 4.91 13.04
C GLY A 211 28.56 5.73 12.46
N MET A 212 27.79 6.42 13.31
CA MET A 212 26.83 7.49 12.95
C MET A 212 26.89 8.59 14.02
N LEU A 213 25.77 9.08 14.56
CA LEU A 213 25.75 10.20 15.51
C LEU A 213 26.25 9.81 16.90
N SER A 214 26.99 10.71 17.55
CA SER A 214 27.29 10.61 18.99
C SER A 214 26.10 11.03 19.86
N GLY A 215 25.22 11.87 19.32
CA GLY A 215 23.94 12.22 19.92
C GLY A 215 22.99 12.97 19.00
N ALA A 216 21.76 13.15 19.46
CA ALA A 216 20.71 13.90 18.79
C ALA A 216 19.94 14.81 19.77
N VAL A 217 19.64 16.03 19.33
CA VAL A 217 18.88 17.03 20.09
C VAL A 217 17.48 17.17 19.48
N ALA A 218 16.44 16.87 20.25
CA ALA A 218 15.05 16.94 19.82
C ALA A 218 14.36 18.19 20.38
N GLY A 219 13.68 18.93 19.51
CA GLY A 219 12.79 20.03 19.90
C GLY A 219 11.36 19.55 20.15
N ALA A 220 10.40 20.48 20.17
CA ALA A 220 8.99 20.11 20.09
C ALA A 220 8.65 19.60 18.67
N VAL A 221 7.44 19.07 18.46
CA VAL A 221 7.02 18.59 17.14
C VAL A 221 7.10 19.72 16.12
N PHE A 222 7.87 19.51 15.04
CA PHE A 222 8.18 20.48 13.98
C PHE A 222 8.77 21.83 14.44
N ALA A 223 9.32 21.92 15.66
CA ALA A 223 9.96 23.13 16.18
C ALA A 223 11.37 22.84 16.69
N SER A 224 12.35 23.60 16.19
CA SER A 224 13.78 23.50 16.54
C SER A 224 14.04 23.45 18.06
N PRO A 225 15.03 22.66 18.55
CA PRO A 225 15.36 22.60 19.96
C PRO A 225 15.92 23.93 20.49
N PRO A 226 15.77 24.21 21.80
CA PRO A 226 16.36 25.40 22.41
C PRO A 226 17.90 25.31 22.43
N PRO A 227 18.63 26.43 22.24
CA PRO A 227 20.10 26.44 22.20
C PRO A 227 20.76 25.81 23.43
N GLY A 228 20.16 26.00 24.62
CA GLY A 228 20.68 25.44 25.86
C GLY A 228 20.76 23.91 25.87
N SER A 229 19.83 23.21 25.21
CA SER A 229 19.90 21.74 25.07
C SER A 229 20.96 21.30 24.06
N VAL A 230 21.18 22.08 23.00
CA VAL A 230 22.26 21.84 22.04
C VAL A 230 23.62 22.05 22.72
N LEU A 231 23.80 23.16 23.45
CA LEU A 231 25.01 23.44 24.23
C LEU A 231 25.28 22.36 25.29
N ALA A 232 24.25 21.93 26.03
CA ALA A 232 24.40 20.85 27.02
C ALA A 232 24.88 19.53 26.38
N ALA A 233 24.40 19.20 25.18
CA ALA A 233 24.90 18.04 24.43
C ALA A 233 26.36 18.20 23.99
N ILE A 234 26.74 19.36 23.42
CA ILE A 234 28.13 19.67 23.01
C ILE A 234 29.07 19.55 24.22
N LEU A 235 28.76 20.21 25.33
CA LEU A 235 29.59 20.21 26.53
C LEU A 235 29.69 18.82 27.18
N THR A 236 28.65 17.98 27.07
CA THR A 236 28.68 16.60 27.56
C THR A 236 29.61 15.73 26.72
N LEU A 237 29.52 15.81 25.38
CA LEU A 237 30.38 15.08 24.47
C LEU A 237 31.86 15.50 24.59
N TRP A 238 32.11 16.82 24.72
CA TRP A 238 33.46 17.36 24.94
C TRP A 238 34.06 16.93 26.28
N LYS A 239 33.28 16.96 27.38
CA LYS A 239 33.71 16.44 28.69
C LYS A 239 33.96 14.93 28.69
N GLY A 240 33.29 14.18 27.80
CA GLY A 240 33.59 12.77 27.50
C GLY A 240 34.91 12.55 26.73
N GLY A 241 35.67 13.61 26.42
CA GLY A 241 36.98 13.53 25.79
C GLY A 241 36.97 13.56 24.25
N ALA A 242 35.87 13.99 23.63
CA ALA A 242 35.85 14.25 22.18
C ALA A 242 36.90 15.31 21.80
N SER A 243 37.66 15.07 20.73
CA SER A 243 38.69 16.00 20.23
C SER A 243 38.10 17.25 19.56
N GLY A 244 36.84 17.16 19.10
CA GLY A 244 36.03 18.26 18.62
C GLY A 244 34.58 17.81 18.43
N VAL A 245 33.67 18.73 18.11
CA VAL A 245 32.25 18.41 17.88
C VAL A 245 31.78 18.99 16.54
N LEU A 246 31.20 18.15 15.68
CA LEU A 246 30.57 18.58 14.43
C LEU A 246 29.04 18.55 14.56
N LEU A 247 28.41 19.70 14.28
CA LEU A 247 26.97 19.84 14.20
C LEU A 247 26.49 19.65 12.75
N ILE A 248 25.66 18.64 12.51
CA ILE A 248 25.03 18.36 11.21
C ILE A 248 23.59 18.88 11.28
N VAL A 249 23.31 20.00 10.61
CA VAL A 249 22.09 20.79 10.79
C VAL A 249 21.31 20.87 9.49
N LYS A 250 20.01 20.54 9.51
CA LYS A 250 19.12 20.70 8.34
C LYS A 250 18.95 22.19 8.04
N ASN A 251 18.89 22.59 6.78
CA ASN A 251 18.73 24.00 6.39
C ASN A 251 17.29 24.52 6.63
N TYR A 252 16.99 24.77 7.90
CA TYR A 252 15.81 25.47 8.38
C TYR A 252 16.26 26.66 9.24
N THR A 253 15.57 27.79 9.14
CA THR A 253 15.97 29.03 9.83
C THR A 253 16.04 28.85 11.35
N GLY A 254 15.06 28.15 11.95
CA GLY A 254 15.07 27.84 13.38
C GLY A 254 16.26 26.97 13.78
N ASP A 255 16.49 25.87 13.06
CA ASP A 255 17.63 24.97 13.30
C ASP A 255 18.97 25.73 13.18
N ARG A 256 19.17 26.50 12.11
CA ARG A 256 20.39 27.30 11.90
C ARG A 256 20.65 28.32 13.01
N LEU A 257 19.62 29.04 13.45
CA LEU A 257 19.78 30.05 14.50
C LEU A 257 20.06 29.39 15.86
N ASN A 258 19.28 28.38 16.25
CA ASN A 258 19.43 27.77 17.58
C ASN A 258 20.72 26.98 17.72
N PHE A 259 21.11 26.21 16.71
CA PHE A 259 22.40 25.51 16.71
C PHE A 259 23.56 26.51 16.59
N GLY A 260 23.44 27.56 15.78
CA GLY A 260 24.46 28.62 15.68
C GLY A 260 24.74 29.34 17.01
N ILE A 261 23.69 29.66 17.78
CA ILE A 261 23.84 30.21 19.14
C ILE A 261 24.62 29.23 20.04
N ALA A 262 24.31 27.94 19.99
CA ALA A 262 25.01 26.93 20.77
C ALA A 262 26.47 26.71 20.32
N VAL A 263 26.78 26.85 19.03
CA VAL A 263 28.16 26.84 18.50
C VAL A 263 28.98 27.98 19.10
N GLU A 264 28.48 29.22 19.03
CA GLU A 264 29.20 30.39 19.58
C GLU A 264 29.33 30.32 21.11
N GLN A 265 28.32 29.81 21.80
CA GLN A 265 28.39 29.53 23.24
C GLN A 265 29.39 28.42 23.58
N ALA A 266 29.52 27.37 22.76
CA ALA A 266 30.52 26.32 22.98
C ALA A 266 31.95 26.80 22.67
N ARG A 267 32.13 27.65 21.65
CA ARG A 267 33.41 28.31 21.34
C ARG A 267 33.91 29.18 22.48
N SER A 268 33.02 29.91 23.17
CA SER A 268 33.40 30.71 24.35
C SER A 268 33.80 29.86 25.57
N HIS A 269 33.45 28.57 25.59
CA HIS A 269 33.94 27.59 26.57
C HIS A 269 35.24 26.89 26.12
N GLY A 270 35.84 27.29 24.99
CA GLY A 270 37.07 26.71 24.46
C GLY A 270 36.89 25.39 23.69
N VAL A 271 35.64 25.00 23.36
CA VAL A 271 35.36 23.77 22.60
C VAL A 271 35.69 23.98 21.13
N GLN A 272 36.44 23.06 20.52
CA GLN A 272 36.54 22.99 19.06
C GLN A 272 35.22 22.47 18.49
N VAL A 273 34.45 23.36 17.88
CA VAL A 273 33.13 23.05 17.32
C VAL A 273 32.93 23.73 15.96
N ASP A 274 32.36 22.98 15.04
CA ASP A 274 31.96 23.47 13.72
C ASP A 274 30.57 22.94 13.31
N MET A 275 29.98 23.53 12.27
CA MET A 275 28.61 23.27 11.85
C MET A 275 28.49 23.20 10.33
N VAL A 276 28.00 22.06 9.83
CA VAL A 276 27.66 21.90 8.40
C VAL A 276 26.15 21.92 8.22
N ILE A 277 25.72 22.68 7.21
CA ILE A 277 24.32 22.83 6.82
C ILE A 277 23.99 21.87 5.67
N VAL A 278 23.00 21.00 5.86
CA VAL A 278 22.49 20.09 4.82
C VAL A 278 21.28 20.72 4.13
N ALA A 279 21.35 20.82 2.81
CA ALA A 279 20.41 21.57 1.97
C ALA A 279 20.14 20.81 0.65
N ASP A 280 19.65 19.56 0.77
CA ASP A 280 19.51 18.58 -0.31
C ASP A 280 18.21 18.68 -1.13
N ASP A 281 17.22 19.45 -0.70
CA ASP A 281 15.94 19.62 -1.42
C ASP A 281 16.10 20.19 -2.84
N CYS A 282 15.57 19.50 -3.84
CA CYS A 282 15.62 19.88 -5.26
C CYS A 282 14.33 20.57 -5.77
N ALA A 283 13.32 20.81 -4.92
CA ALA A 283 12.01 21.29 -5.36
C ALA A 283 12.09 22.65 -6.09
N PHE A 284 12.70 23.67 -5.48
CA PHE A 284 12.64 25.04 -6.01
C PHE A 284 13.73 25.33 -7.04
N ALA A 285 13.31 25.65 -8.28
CA ALA A 285 14.21 26.01 -9.38
C ALA A 285 15.06 27.27 -9.12
N GLN A 286 14.58 28.17 -8.26
CA GLN A 286 15.32 29.29 -7.72
C GLN A 286 15.08 29.37 -6.20
N PRO A 287 15.99 28.88 -5.36
CA PRO A 287 15.88 28.99 -3.90
C PRO A 287 15.79 30.45 -3.44
N SER A 288 15.03 30.67 -2.36
CA SER A 288 14.99 31.98 -1.70
C SER A 288 16.30 32.24 -0.92
N LYS A 289 16.40 33.40 -0.25
CA LYS A 289 17.53 33.70 0.66
C LYS A 289 17.71 32.66 1.79
N ALA A 290 16.70 31.84 2.10
CA ALA A 290 16.82 30.75 3.05
C ALA A 290 17.63 29.55 2.49
N GLY A 291 17.70 29.39 1.17
CA GLY A 291 18.32 28.25 0.47
C GLY A 291 17.36 27.06 0.26
N ARG A 292 17.92 25.92 -0.13
CA ARG A 292 17.23 24.62 -0.27
C ARG A 292 16.94 24.03 1.12
N ARG A 293 15.79 23.38 1.36
CA ARG A 293 15.50 22.70 2.64
C ARG A 293 16.47 21.52 2.87
N GLY A 294 16.67 21.14 4.14
CA GLY A 294 17.39 19.91 4.51
C GLY A 294 16.41 18.77 4.79
N LEU A 295 16.46 17.70 4.00
CA LEU A 295 15.51 16.59 3.99
C LEU A 295 16.25 15.26 4.23
N CYS A 296 15.69 14.14 3.74
CA CYS A 296 16.16 12.79 4.04
C CYS A 296 17.61 12.50 3.58
N GLY A 297 18.17 13.27 2.64
CA GLY A 297 19.59 13.19 2.28
C GLY A 297 20.54 13.48 3.45
N THR A 298 20.06 14.16 4.51
CA THR A 298 20.78 14.34 5.77
C THR A 298 21.20 13.00 6.41
N VAL A 299 20.43 11.93 6.22
CA VAL A 299 20.74 10.59 6.77
C VAL A 299 22.00 10.00 6.13
N PHE A 300 22.25 10.28 4.84
CA PHE A 300 23.52 9.93 4.19
C PHE A 300 24.69 10.67 4.84
N ILE A 301 24.51 11.95 5.17
CA ILE A 301 25.55 12.78 5.80
C ILE A 301 25.89 12.28 7.21
N HIS A 302 24.91 11.88 8.02
CA HIS A 302 25.17 11.21 9.31
C HIS A 302 26.03 9.97 9.12
N LYS A 303 25.78 9.20 8.06
CA LYS A 303 26.51 7.96 7.77
C LYS A 303 27.96 8.21 7.37
N ILE A 304 28.17 9.10 6.40
CA ILE A 304 29.50 9.43 5.88
C ILE A 304 30.35 10.10 6.97
N ALA A 305 29.79 11.08 7.70
CA ALA A 305 30.48 11.73 8.80
C ALA A 305 30.84 10.73 9.92
N GLY A 306 29.90 9.85 10.30
CA GLY A 306 30.13 8.83 11.33
C GLY A 306 31.25 7.85 10.96
N ALA A 307 31.31 7.42 9.70
CA ALA A 307 32.39 6.57 9.20
C ALA A 307 33.76 7.26 9.19
N LEU A 308 33.82 8.58 8.98
CA LEU A 308 35.06 9.36 9.09
C LEU A 308 35.47 9.60 10.56
N ALA A 309 34.51 9.90 11.43
CA ALA A 309 34.74 10.08 12.86
C ALA A 309 35.28 8.81 13.55
N GLU A 310 34.74 7.62 13.23
CA GLU A 310 35.24 6.36 13.77
C GLU A 310 36.63 5.97 13.21
N LYS A 311 37.01 6.47 12.03
CA LYS A 311 38.39 6.37 11.50
C LYS A 311 39.38 7.30 12.22
N GLY A 312 38.89 8.25 13.03
CA GLY A 312 39.73 9.24 13.72
C GLY A 312 40.15 10.42 12.85
N CYS A 313 39.46 10.70 11.74
CA CYS A 313 39.71 11.91 10.94
C CYS A 313 39.51 13.19 11.81
N PRO A 314 40.33 14.23 11.62
CA PRO A 314 40.18 15.51 12.34
C PRO A 314 38.96 16.29 11.85
N LEU A 315 38.50 17.23 12.69
CA LEU A 315 37.23 17.95 12.51
C LEU A 315 37.15 18.71 11.17
N ASP A 316 38.24 19.37 10.79
CA ASP A 316 38.37 20.13 9.53
C ASP A 316 38.29 19.23 8.29
N GLU A 317 38.94 18.05 8.32
CA GLU A 317 38.82 17.06 7.24
C GLU A 317 37.37 16.57 7.14
N ILE A 318 36.72 16.21 8.25
CA ILE A 318 35.31 15.76 8.24
C ILE A 318 34.40 16.86 7.67
N VAL A 319 34.57 18.11 8.10
CA VAL A 319 33.82 19.27 7.58
C VAL A 319 34.01 19.43 6.08
N ALA A 320 35.24 19.36 5.58
CA ALA A 320 35.54 19.48 4.15
C ALA A 320 34.92 18.33 3.33
N ARG A 321 35.09 17.08 3.78
CA ARG A 321 34.55 15.87 3.10
C ARG A 321 33.02 15.86 3.10
N VAL A 322 32.39 16.26 4.20
CA VAL A 322 30.93 16.36 4.30
C VAL A 322 30.37 17.48 3.43
N ASN A 323 31.02 18.66 3.39
CA ASN A 323 30.62 19.76 2.50
C ASN A 323 30.76 19.44 1.00
N GLU A 324 31.62 18.50 0.62
CA GLU A 324 31.66 17.99 -0.76
C GLU A 324 30.57 16.93 -1.00
N ALA A 325 30.33 16.05 -0.02
CA ALA A 325 29.26 15.05 -0.10
C ALA A 325 27.87 15.70 -0.29
N THR A 326 27.55 16.78 0.45
CA THR A 326 26.24 17.46 0.35
C THR A 326 25.93 18.02 -1.04
N LYS A 327 26.94 18.42 -1.82
CA LYS A 327 26.77 18.89 -3.21
C LYS A 327 26.32 17.77 -4.16
N ASN A 328 26.65 16.53 -3.81
CA ASN A 328 26.38 15.32 -4.59
C ASN A 328 25.11 14.60 -4.13
N ILE A 329 24.24 15.29 -3.36
CA ILE A 329 22.95 14.78 -2.89
C ILE A 329 21.81 15.66 -3.41
N GLY A 330 20.76 15.00 -3.90
CA GLY A 330 19.48 15.63 -4.21
C GLY A 330 18.32 14.84 -3.61
N THR A 331 17.30 15.55 -3.13
CA THR A 331 16.08 14.96 -2.57
C THR A 331 14.84 15.67 -3.11
N LEU A 332 13.82 14.92 -3.50
CA LEU A 332 12.49 15.46 -3.81
C LEU A 332 11.43 14.42 -3.47
N GLY A 333 10.27 14.90 -3.00
CA GLY A 333 9.16 14.03 -2.60
C GLY A 333 7.79 14.52 -3.06
N VAL A 334 6.80 13.71 -2.76
CA VAL A 334 5.39 13.91 -3.07
C VAL A 334 4.53 13.50 -1.89
N SER A 335 3.49 14.27 -1.62
CA SER A 335 2.49 13.99 -0.58
C SER A 335 1.13 13.68 -1.19
N LEU A 336 0.46 12.65 -0.66
CA LEU A 336 -0.91 12.23 -0.96
C LEU A 336 -1.90 12.68 0.13
N SER A 337 -1.43 12.96 1.35
CA SER A 337 -2.28 13.54 2.42
C SER A 337 -1.45 14.29 3.46
N PRO A 338 -1.99 15.35 4.10
CA PRO A 338 -1.32 16.03 5.21
C PRO A 338 -1.14 15.13 6.44
N CYS A 339 -0.16 15.50 7.26
CA CYS A 339 -0.04 15.09 8.65
C CYS A 339 -0.76 16.07 9.59
N SER A 340 -1.04 15.65 10.82
CA SER A 340 -1.48 16.55 11.90
C SER A 340 -0.43 16.59 13.01
N VAL A 341 -0.05 17.79 13.47
CA VAL A 341 0.70 17.94 14.74
C VAL A 341 -0.22 17.48 15.90
N PRO A 342 0.27 16.78 16.95
CA PRO A 342 -0.56 16.36 18.07
C PRO A 342 -1.37 17.51 18.69
N GLY A 343 -2.69 17.34 18.78
CA GLY A 343 -3.61 18.37 19.26
C GLY A 343 -4.00 19.44 18.23
N CYS A 344 -3.51 19.37 16.98
CA CYS A 344 -3.80 20.32 15.92
C CYS A 344 -4.63 19.71 14.77
N LEU A 345 -5.20 20.60 13.94
CA LEU A 345 -5.76 20.24 12.64
C LEU A 345 -4.66 19.83 11.64
N PRO A 346 -5.00 19.21 10.50
CA PRO A 346 -4.03 18.89 9.45
C PRO A 346 -3.23 20.12 8.97
N SER A 347 -1.93 19.93 8.68
CA SER A 347 -1.00 21.04 8.39
C SER A 347 -1.32 21.82 7.11
N PHE A 348 -2.01 21.20 6.15
CA PHE A 348 -2.56 21.83 4.95
C PHE A 348 -3.79 21.06 4.47
N GLN A 349 -4.49 21.58 3.47
CA GLN A 349 -5.58 20.89 2.78
C GLN A 349 -5.14 20.45 1.38
N LEU A 350 -5.45 19.20 1.05
CA LEU A 350 -5.24 18.58 -0.27
C LEU A 350 -6.52 17.82 -0.64
N PRO A 351 -7.13 18.08 -1.81
CA PRO A 351 -8.35 17.39 -2.23
C PRO A 351 -8.17 15.87 -2.40
N PRO A 352 -9.22 15.06 -2.19
CA PRO A 352 -9.17 13.62 -2.47
C PRO A 352 -8.77 13.33 -3.92
N GLY A 353 -7.79 12.44 -4.11
CA GLY A 353 -7.28 12.09 -5.44
C GLY A 353 -6.28 13.10 -6.04
N GLU A 354 -5.83 14.10 -5.27
CA GLU A 354 -4.69 14.94 -5.61
C GLU A 354 -3.40 14.53 -4.87
N MET A 355 -2.28 14.96 -5.42
CA MET A 355 -0.93 14.86 -4.86
C MET A 355 -0.22 16.21 -4.98
N GLU A 356 0.71 16.48 -4.06
CA GLU A 356 1.52 17.70 -4.06
C GLU A 356 3.03 17.37 -4.13
N LEU A 357 3.67 17.81 -5.21
CA LEU A 357 5.08 17.61 -5.51
C LEU A 357 5.94 18.68 -4.82
N GLY A 358 7.05 18.26 -4.20
CA GLY A 358 8.01 19.14 -3.54
C GLY A 358 7.57 19.66 -2.18
N LEU A 359 6.60 19.00 -1.54
CA LEU A 359 6.13 19.35 -0.20
C LEU A 359 7.21 19.06 0.87
N GLY A 360 7.33 19.93 1.87
CA GLY A 360 8.37 19.83 2.92
C GLY A 360 7.99 18.94 4.11
N ILE A 361 8.98 18.52 4.89
CA ILE A 361 8.78 17.59 6.02
C ILE A 361 7.97 18.19 7.19
N HIS A 362 7.67 19.49 7.21
CA HIS A 362 6.76 20.08 8.22
C HIS A 362 5.38 20.45 7.63
N GLY A 363 5.09 20.06 6.39
CA GLY A 363 3.87 20.45 5.68
C GLY A 363 4.01 21.72 4.83
N GLU A 364 5.23 22.22 4.60
CA GLU A 364 5.44 23.46 3.82
C GLU A 364 5.07 23.24 2.34
N PRO A 365 4.35 24.19 1.70
CA PRO A 365 3.87 24.05 0.33
C PRO A 365 4.95 23.62 -0.66
N GLY A 366 4.53 22.75 -1.59
CA GLY A 366 5.34 22.29 -2.69
C GLY A 366 5.31 23.24 -3.89
N ILE A 367 5.75 22.71 -5.03
CA ILE A 367 5.87 23.44 -6.30
C ILE A 367 4.67 23.23 -7.23
N LYS A 368 3.93 22.12 -7.06
CA LYS A 368 2.84 21.75 -7.97
C LYS A 368 1.87 20.77 -7.32
N ARG A 369 0.57 21.06 -7.46
CA ARG A 369 -0.52 20.10 -7.24
C ARG A 369 -0.97 19.49 -8.55
N SER A 370 -1.38 18.22 -8.52
CA SER A 370 -1.99 17.52 -9.65
C SER A 370 -2.82 16.35 -9.14
N LYS A 371 -3.62 15.73 -10.00
CA LYS A 371 -4.20 14.41 -9.70
C LYS A 371 -3.10 13.40 -9.42
N VAL A 372 -3.39 12.40 -8.59
CA VAL A 372 -2.53 11.22 -8.41
C VAL A 372 -2.33 10.54 -9.76
N ALA A 373 -1.09 10.21 -10.09
CA ALA A 373 -0.68 9.48 -11.29
C ALA A 373 -0.11 8.10 -10.90
N SER A 374 0.26 7.26 -11.87
CA SER A 374 0.90 5.97 -11.57
C SER A 374 2.27 6.15 -10.90
N ALA A 375 2.72 5.16 -10.13
CA ALA A 375 4.01 5.23 -9.44
C ALA A 375 5.19 5.47 -10.39
N ASP A 376 5.19 4.84 -11.56
CA ASP A 376 6.22 5.04 -12.60
C ASP A 376 6.21 6.50 -13.14
N GLU A 377 5.04 7.11 -13.37
CA GLU A 377 4.93 8.51 -13.80
C GLU A 377 5.35 9.51 -12.72
N VAL A 378 4.97 9.26 -11.47
CA VAL A 378 5.33 10.08 -10.30
C VAL A 378 6.84 10.07 -10.11
N VAL A 379 7.45 8.88 -10.09
CA VAL A 379 8.90 8.71 -9.96
C VAL A 379 9.64 9.35 -11.13
N LYS A 380 9.18 9.14 -12.38
CA LYS A 380 9.77 9.78 -13.56
C LYS A 380 9.70 11.30 -13.49
N THR A 381 8.61 11.86 -12.96
CA THR A 381 8.46 13.31 -12.71
C THR A 381 9.46 13.80 -11.68
N ILE A 382 9.57 13.10 -10.54
CA ILE A 382 10.50 13.42 -9.45
C ILE A 382 11.95 13.41 -9.96
N ILE A 383 12.40 12.31 -10.55
CA ILE A 383 13.79 12.17 -11.02
C ILE A 383 14.10 13.16 -12.15
N SER A 384 13.17 13.41 -13.07
CA SER A 384 13.35 14.43 -14.11
C SER A 384 13.53 15.82 -13.51
N HIS A 385 12.67 16.24 -12.58
CA HIS A 385 12.78 17.55 -11.92
C HIS A 385 14.06 17.69 -11.08
N MET A 386 14.49 16.62 -10.42
CA MET A 386 15.74 16.59 -9.66
C MET A 386 16.99 16.71 -10.53
N THR A 387 16.94 16.27 -11.80
CA THR A 387 18.11 16.17 -12.69
C THR A 387 18.12 17.18 -13.84
N ASP A 388 17.07 17.99 -13.97
CA ASP A 388 16.96 19.04 -14.98
C ASP A 388 17.99 20.16 -14.74
N SER A 389 18.92 20.34 -15.68
CA SER A 389 19.99 21.34 -15.58
C SER A 389 19.50 22.80 -15.53
N SER A 390 18.24 23.07 -15.90
CA SER A 390 17.62 24.40 -15.76
C SER A 390 17.20 24.72 -14.31
N ASN A 391 17.04 23.71 -13.47
CA ASN A 391 16.77 23.86 -12.04
C ASN A 391 18.08 24.17 -11.30
N LYS A 392 18.20 25.33 -10.63
CA LYS A 392 19.43 25.68 -9.88
C LYS A 392 19.71 24.79 -8.67
N SER A 393 18.74 23.98 -8.26
CA SER A 393 18.82 23.01 -7.17
C SER A 393 19.04 21.57 -7.65
N HIS A 394 19.36 21.36 -8.95
CA HIS A 394 19.48 20.02 -9.52
C HIS A 394 20.67 19.22 -8.97
N LEU A 395 20.51 17.90 -8.96
CA LEU A 395 21.59 16.93 -8.84
C LEU A 395 22.12 16.59 -10.23
N SER A 396 23.40 16.86 -10.48
CA SER A 396 24.04 16.51 -11.76
C SER A 396 24.31 15.01 -11.83
N LEU A 397 23.52 14.29 -12.65
CA LEU A 397 23.70 12.87 -12.97
C LEU A 397 23.95 12.68 -14.47
N LYS A 398 24.81 11.72 -14.81
CA LYS A 398 25.17 11.31 -16.17
C LYS A 398 25.14 9.79 -16.28
N SER A 399 25.01 9.28 -17.50
CA SER A 399 25.19 7.84 -17.77
C SER A 399 26.58 7.39 -17.31
N GLY A 400 26.63 6.25 -16.61
CA GLY A 400 27.83 5.70 -15.96
C GLY A 400 28.05 6.16 -14.51
N ASP A 401 27.35 7.19 -14.01
CA ASP A 401 27.44 7.58 -12.60
C ASP A 401 26.91 6.46 -11.68
N LYS A 402 27.58 6.25 -10.54
CA LYS A 402 27.14 5.32 -9.48
C LYS A 402 26.37 6.09 -8.41
N VAL A 403 25.24 5.55 -7.96
CA VAL A 403 24.39 6.21 -6.95
C VAL A 403 23.92 5.26 -5.84
N VAL A 404 23.79 5.83 -4.65
CA VAL A 404 22.97 5.31 -3.56
C VAL A 404 21.58 5.96 -3.69
N LEU A 405 20.54 5.14 -3.75
CA LEU A 405 19.14 5.57 -3.73
C LEU A 405 18.54 5.33 -2.34
N CYS A 406 17.76 6.27 -1.85
CA CYS A 406 16.88 6.11 -0.69
C CYS A 406 15.44 6.43 -1.08
N VAL A 407 14.57 5.43 -0.97
CA VAL A 407 13.12 5.52 -1.13
C VAL A 407 12.52 5.65 0.27
N ASN A 408 12.29 6.88 0.69
CA ASN A 408 11.87 7.23 2.03
C ASN A 408 10.35 7.39 2.10
N ASN A 409 9.70 6.66 3.01
CA ASN A 409 8.30 6.83 3.37
C ASN A 409 8.16 8.04 4.32
N LEU A 410 7.24 8.96 4.00
CA LEU A 410 6.96 10.13 4.84
C LEU A 410 6.08 9.79 6.06
N GLY A 411 5.56 8.57 6.16
CA GLY A 411 4.90 8.08 7.37
C GLY A 411 3.89 6.97 7.08
N ALA A 412 2.90 7.26 6.24
CA ALA A 412 1.67 6.45 6.15
C ALA A 412 1.46 5.68 4.84
N LEU A 413 2.47 5.56 3.96
CA LEU A 413 2.39 4.59 2.85
C LEU A 413 2.62 3.17 3.34
N SER A 414 1.98 2.20 2.70
CA SER A 414 2.19 0.77 2.98
C SER A 414 3.55 0.28 2.46
N CYS A 415 4.04 -0.82 3.04
CA CYS A 415 5.24 -1.50 2.53
C CYS A 415 5.10 -1.94 1.06
N LEU A 416 3.87 -2.27 0.63
CA LEU A 416 3.55 -2.63 -0.75
C LEU A 416 3.78 -1.44 -1.70
N GLU A 417 3.25 -0.26 -1.37
CA GLU A 417 3.44 0.96 -2.17
C GLU A 417 4.93 1.35 -2.24
N ILE A 418 5.65 1.28 -1.12
CA ILE A 418 7.08 1.57 -1.06
C ILE A 418 7.90 0.59 -1.92
N ALA A 419 7.51 -0.69 -1.99
CA ALA A 419 8.14 -1.67 -2.89
C ALA A 419 7.89 -1.34 -4.38
N VAL A 420 6.66 -0.94 -4.73
CA VAL A 420 6.30 -0.51 -6.10
C VAL A 420 7.09 0.75 -6.50
N VAL A 421 7.17 1.75 -5.62
CA VAL A 421 7.99 2.96 -5.84
C VAL A 421 9.48 2.61 -5.96
N SER A 422 9.97 1.64 -5.19
CA SER A 422 11.36 1.19 -5.28
C SER A 422 11.69 0.55 -6.63
N LYS A 423 10.80 -0.31 -7.17
CA LYS A 423 10.92 -0.83 -8.55
C LYS A 423 10.96 0.31 -9.56
N ALA A 424 10.06 1.28 -9.44
CA ALA A 424 9.97 2.39 -10.38
C ALA A 424 11.23 3.27 -10.34
N ALA A 425 11.76 3.56 -9.16
CA ALA A 425 12.91 4.43 -8.97
C ALA A 425 14.23 3.81 -9.44
N VAL A 426 14.44 2.52 -9.19
CA VAL A 426 15.59 1.79 -9.74
C VAL A 426 15.51 1.77 -11.27
N HIS A 427 14.38 1.36 -11.83
CA HIS A 427 14.18 1.26 -13.28
C HIS A 427 14.40 2.60 -13.99
N CYS A 428 13.83 3.70 -13.48
CA CYS A 428 13.97 5.02 -14.09
C CYS A 428 15.40 5.60 -14.02
N LEU A 429 16.24 5.14 -13.08
CA LEU A 429 17.67 5.47 -13.05
C LEU A 429 18.47 4.62 -14.05
N GLU A 430 18.15 3.33 -14.14
CA GLU A 430 18.79 2.41 -15.08
C GLU A 430 18.49 2.75 -16.55
N GLU A 431 17.26 3.18 -16.86
CA GLU A 431 16.88 3.74 -18.17
C GLU A 431 17.75 4.95 -18.58
N ARG A 432 18.31 5.68 -17.61
CA ARG A 432 19.21 6.83 -17.83
C ARG A 432 20.69 6.42 -17.88
N GLY A 433 20.99 5.13 -17.78
CA GLY A 433 22.34 4.59 -17.68
C GLY A 433 23.03 4.87 -16.34
N VAL A 434 22.28 5.23 -15.29
CA VAL A 434 22.82 5.43 -13.93
C VAL A 434 22.86 4.09 -13.20
N LEU A 435 23.98 3.78 -12.55
CA LEU A 435 24.19 2.53 -11.85
C LEU A 435 23.78 2.66 -10.38
N VAL A 436 22.68 2.01 -10.01
CA VAL A 436 22.21 1.97 -8.62
C VAL A 436 23.02 0.92 -7.86
N VAL A 437 23.93 1.36 -7.00
CA VAL A 437 24.82 0.45 -6.24
C VAL A 437 24.22 0.04 -4.90
N ARG A 438 23.39 0.88 -4.28
CA ARG A 438 22.67 0.59 -3.03
C ARG A 438 21.26 1.17 -3.09
N VAL A 439 20.31 0.49 -2.44
CA VAL A 439 18.93 0.98 -2.22
C VAL A 439 18.60 0.87 -0.74
N MET A 440 18.23 2.00 -0.14
CA MET A 440 17.48 2.07 1.12
C MET A 440 15.99 2.20 0.78
N SER A 441 15.12 1.45 1.47
CA SER A 441 13.68 1.46 1.24
C SER A 441 12.94 1.28 2.56
N GLY A 442 12.10 2.24 2.94
CA GLY A 442 11.46 2.28 4.28
C GLY A 442 11.31 3.70 4.83
N SER A 443 11.09 3.84 6.14
CA SER A 443 10.94 5.14 6.81
C SER A 443 12.27 5.58 7.45
N PHE A 444 12.85 6.69 6.98
CA PHE A 444 14.16 7.18 7.44
C PHE A 444 14.10 8.63 7.95
N MET A 445 13.31 9.48 7.29
CA MET A 445 12.95 10.82 7.77
C MET A 445 11.48 11.07 7.45
N THR A 446 10.62 10.89 8.45
CA THR A 446 9.16 10.98 8.29
C THR A 446 8.65 12.42 8.41
N SER A 447 7.35 12.59 8.28
CA SER A 447 6.56 13.77 8.62
C SER A 447 5.30 13.29 9.34
N LEU A 448 5.49 12.72 10.53
CA LEU A 448 4.45 12.04 11.31
C LEU A 448 3.70 10.99 10.46
N GLU A 449 2.38 11.14 10.29
CA GLU A 449 1.51 10.25 9.49
C GLU A 449 1.27 10.74 8.05
N MET A 450 2.16 11.57 7.49
CA MET A 450 2.04 12.02 6.10
C MET A 450 2.08 10.81 5.15
N ALA A 451 0.99 10.58 4.43
CA ALA A 451 0.99 9.61 3.32
C ALA A 451 1.74 10.26 2.15
N GLY A 452 2.92 9.75 1.83
CA GLY A 452 3.79 10.28 0.79
C GLY A 452 5.17 9.64 0.80
N MET A 453 6.01 9.99 -0.16
CA MET A 453 7.39 9.49 -0.25
C MET A 453 8.36 10.56 -0.74
N SER A 454 9.64 10.37 -0.46
CA SER A 454 10.73 11.13 -1.07
C SER A 454 11.82 10.21 -1.61
N LEU A 455 12.37 10.59 -2.77
CA LEU A 455 13.56 9.98 -3.33
C LEU A 455 14.76 10.86 -2.96
N SER A 456 15.72 10.28 -2.24
CA SER A 456 17.03 10.92 -2.01
C SER A 456 18.08 10.13 -2.78
N ILE A 457 18.89 10.82 -3.58
CA ILE A 457 19.94 10.21 -4.42
C ILE A 457 21.27 10.84 -4.04
N MET A 458 22.26 10.02 -3.72
CA MET A 458 23.65 10.43 -3.50
C MET A 458 24.54 9.83 -4.59
N LYS A 459 25.26 10.65 -5.34
CA LYS A 459 26.32 10.17 -6.24
C LYS A 459 27.52 9.74 -5.42
N VAL A 460 28.10 8.58 -5.76
CA VAL A 460 29.22 7.97 -5.01
C VAL A 460 30.36 7.52 -5.92
N ASP A 461 31.57 7.64 -5.40
CA ASP A 461 32.75 6.92 -5.87
C ASP A 461 33.05 5.72 -4.95
N GLU A 462 34.16 5.01 -5.19
CA GLU A 462 34.58 3.85 -4.39
C GLU A 462 34.98 4.20 -2.95
N GLU A 463 35.30 5.46 -2.61
CA GLU A 463 35.58 5.86 -1.24
C GLU A 463 34.30 6.23 -0.48
N MET A 464 33.42 7.02 -1.11
CA MET A 464 32.11 7.35 -0.59
C MET A 464 31.26 6.09 -0.37
N LEU A 465 31.32 5.12 -1.27
CA LEU A 465 30.64 3.83 -1.10
C LEU A 465 31.22 3.03 0.08
N ARG A 466 32.55 3.00 0.27
CA ARG A 466 33.18 2.37 1.44
C ARG A 466 32.83 3.05 2.77
N LEU A 467 32.64 4.38 2.77
CA LEU A 467 32.17 5.12 3.95
C LEU A 467 30.69 4.83 4.23
N PHE A 468 29.87 4.71 3.19
CA PHE A 468 28.45 4.35 3.31
C PHE A 468 28.25 2.91 3.82
N ASP A 469 29.04 1.96 3.32
CA ASP A 469 29.01 0.54 3.71
C ASP A 469 29.69 0.24 5.07
N ALA A 470 30.30 1.24 5.72
CA ALA A 470 30.91 1.05 7.04
C ALA A 470 29.87 0.54 8.04
N LYS A 471 30.27 -0.27 9.03
CA LYS A 471 29.35 -0.76 10.06
C LYS A 471 28.84 0.37 10.96
N THR A 472 27.69 0.17 11.58
CA THR A 472 27.15 1.07 12.61
C THR A 472 26.30 0.29 13.61
N THR A 473 26.19 0.81 14.84
CA THR A 473 25.25 0.30 15.87
C THR A 473 23.99 1.18 16.02
N ALA A 474 23.81 2.18 15.16
CA ALA A 474 22.64 3.06 15.21
C ALA A 474 21.36 2.28 14.88
N PRO A 475 20.34 2.27 15.76
CA PRO A 475 19.25 1.29 15.70
C PRO A 475 18.29 1.47 14.53
N ALA A 476 18.24 2.65 13.92
CA ALA A 476 17.42 2.90 12.72
C ALA A 476 18.20 2.82 11.40
N TRP A 477 19.48 2.40 11.42
CA TRP A 477 20.20 2.13 10.18
C TRP A 477 19.79 0.76 9.62
N PRO A 478 19.33 0.67 8.36
CA PRO A 478 18.87 -0.59 7.79
C PRO A 478 20.04 -1.58 7.56
N ASN A 479 19.76 -2.87 7.69
CA ASN A 479 20.67 -3.94 7.29
C ASN A 479 20.72 -4.05 5.76
N LEU A 480 21.56 -3.24 5.12
CA LEU A 480 21.72 -3.20 3.67
C LEU A 480 22.65 -4.30 3.16
N SER A 481 22.32 -4.86 1.99
CA SER A 481 23.24 -5.70 1.24
C SER A 481 24.31 -4.85 0.54
N THR A 482 25.55 -5.34 0.54
CA THR A 482 26.68 -4.75 -0.20
C THR A 482 26.75 -5.19 -1.68
N ALA A 483 25.78 -5.97 -2.15
CA ALA A 483 25.66 -6.31 -3.57
C ALA A 483 25.10 -5.13 -4.39
N SER A 484 25.71 -4.83 -5.55
CA SER A 484 25.19 -3.85 -6.51
C SER A 484 23.74 -4.16 -6.90
N VAL A 485 22.88 -3.15 -7.04
CA VAL A 485 21.50 -3.35 -7.53
C VAL A 485 21.51 -3.51 -9.03
N SER A 486 22.05 -2.54 -9.76
CA SER A 486 22.21 -2.63 -11.20
C SER A 486 23.17 -3.76 -11.61
N GLY A 487 22.80 -4.47 -12.67
CA GLY A 487 23.55 -5.58 -13.26
C GLY A 487 23.26 -6.97 -12.66
N ARG A 488 22.32 -7.11 -11.72
CA ARG A 488 21.88 -8.42 -11.19
C ARG A 488 20.79 -9.04 -12.07
N ASN A 489 20.72 -10.37 -12.12
CA ASN A 489 19.49 -11.05 -12.54
C ASN A 489 18.46 -10.96 -11.39
N LEU A 490 17.21 -10.65 -11.73
CA LEU A 490 16.09 -10.58 -10.78
C LEU A 490 15.33 -11.90 -10.68
N PHE A 491 15.45 -12.77 -11.67
CA PHE A 491 14.72 -14.02 -11.77
C PHE A 491 15.64 -15.20 -11.52
N MET A 492 15.11 -16.21 -10.83
CA MET A 492 15.67 -17.55 -10.79
C MET A 492 14.70 -18.43 -11.56
N GLU A 493 15.18 -19.09 -12.61
CA GLU A 493 14.36 -20.09 -13.31
C GLU A 493 14.12 -21.27 -12.37
N PRO A 494 12.88 -21.79 -12.29
CA PRO A 494 12.63 -23.03 -11.56
C PRO A 494 13.39 -24.19 -12.23
N GLU A 495 13.80 -25.19 -11.45
CA GLU A 495 14.17 -26.48 -12.04
C GLU A 495 12.97 -26.98 -12.86
N GLU A 496 13.22 -27.40 -14.11
CA GLU A 496 12.16 -27.86 -15.00
C GLU A 496 11.34 -28.96 -14.30
N LYS A 497 10.02 -28.74 -14.14
CA LYS A 497 9.10 -29.81 -13.73
C LYS A 497 9.38 -30.99 -14.68
N LEU A 498 9.86 -32.11 -14.13
CA LEU A 498 10.01 -33.39 -14.84
C LEU A 498 8.79 -33.55 -15.76
N ALA A 499 9.04 -33.49 -17.07
CA ALA A 499 7.98 -33.33 -18.06
C ALA A 499 6.87 -34.34 -17.77
N ALA A 500 5.64 -33.83 -17.60
CA ALA A 500 4.49 -34.64 -17.21
C ALA A 500 4.48 -35.92 -18.04
N ALA A 501 4.52 -37.06 -17.34
CA ALA A 501 4.84 -38.34 -17.96
C ALA A 501 3.97 -38.52 -19.20
N SER A 502 4.62 -38.58 -20.37
CA SER A 502 4.00 -38.57 -21.69
C SER A 502 2.73 -39.42 -21.76
N ASP A 503 1.73 -38.97 -22.53
CA ASP A 503 0.39 -39.55 -22.83
C ASP A 503 0.35 -41.03 -23.32
N ASN A 504 1.40 -41.81 -23.07
CA ASN A 504 1.56 -43.24 -23.35
C ASN A 504 0.71 -44.16 -22.43
N PHE A 505 -0.38 -43.66 -21.87
CA PHE A 505 -1.35 -44.47 -21.15
C PHE A 505 -2.48 -44.90 -22.10
N THR A 506 -2.86 -46.18 -22.05
CA THR A 506 -3.99 -46.69 -22.81
C THR A 506 -5.30 -46.11 -22.26
N GLU A 507 -6.15 -45.61 -23.17
CA GLU A 507 -7.50 -45.17 -22.83
C GLU A 507 -8.32 -46.35 -22.29
N GLY A 508 -9.06 -46.13 -21.20
CA GLY A 508 -9.80 -47.19 -20.51
C GLY A 508 -11.13 -47.54 -21.17
N SER A 509 -11.62 -48.76 -20.93
CA SER A 509 -12.97 -49.20 -21.34
C SER A 509 -14.11 -48.35 -20.75
N LEU A 510 -13.85 -47.59 -19.69
CA LEU A 510 -14.79 -46.68 -19.03
C LEU A 510 -14.67 -45.21 -19.50
N SER A 511 -13.79 -44.89 -20.46
CA SER A 511 -13.46 -43.49 -20.81
C SER A 511 -14.69 -42.68 -21.25
N SER A 512 -15.60 -43.28 -22.02
CA SER A 512 -16.84 -42.64 -22.47
C SER A 512 -17.78 -42.27 -21.31
N ILE A 513 -17.94 -43.16 -20.34
CA ILE A 513 -18.77 -42.95 -19.16
C ILE A 513 -18.14 -41.89 -18.25
N ILE A 514 -16.83 -41.98 -18.01
CA ILE A 514 -16.09 -40.99 -17.21
C ILE A 514 -16.13 -39.60 -17.87
N ARG A 515 -16.00 -39.51 -19.20
CA ARG A 515 -16.14 -38.26 -19.95
C ARG A 515 -17.51 -37.63 -19.71
N LEU A 516 -18.58 -38.41 -19.89
CA LEU A 516 -19.96 -37.96 -19.69
C LEU A 516 -20.18 -37.48 -18.24
N VAL A 517 -19.68 -38.23 -17.25
CA VAL A 517 -19.72 -37.84 -15.83
C VAL A 517 -18.99 -36.52 -15.58
N LEU A 518 -17.76 -36.36 -16.06
CA LEU A 518 -16.97 -35.14 -15.83
C LEU A 518 -17.57 -33.92 -16.55
N GLU A 519 -18.06 -34.08 -17.79
CA GLU A 519 -18.76 -33.03 -18.54
C GLU A 519 -20.03 -32.59 -17.81
N SER A 520 -20.80 -33.53 -17.26
CA SER A 520 -22.01 -33.29 -16.46
C SER A 520 -21.70 -32.57 -15.14
N VAL A 521 -20.66 -32.99 -14.42
CA VAL A 521 -20.18 -32.32 -13.19
C VAL A 521 -19.70 -30.89 -13.48
N CYS A 522 -18.91 -30.68 -14.52
CA CYS A 522 -18.46 -29.34 -14.90
C CYS A 522 -19.63 -28.44 -15.29
N LYS A 523 -20.61 -28.99 -16.04
CA LYS A 523 -21.81 -28.27 -16.44
C LYS A 523 -22.66 -27.82 -15.25
N ILE A 524 -22.89 -28.67 -14.25
CA ILE A 524 -23.69 -28.25 -13.08
C ILE A 524 -22.96 -27.22 -12.22
N LEU A 525 -21.64 -27.33 -12.05
CA LEU A 525 -20.85 -26.36 -11.28
C LEU A 525 -20.84 -24.97 -11.95
N LEU A 526 -20.75 -24.92 -13.28
CA LEU A 526 -20.87 -23.68 -14.05
C LEU A 526 -22.29 -23.08 -13.97
N GLN A 527 -23.33 -23.91 -13.97
CA GLN A 527 -24.71 -23.47 -13.82
C GLN A 527 -25.01 -22.90 -12.42
N LEU A 528 -24.42 -23.49 -11.37
CA LEU A 528 -24.59 -23.07 -9.98
C LEU A 528 -23.65 -21.93 -9.56
N GLN A 529 -22.77 -21.43 -10.45
CA GLN A 529 -21.73 -20.46 -10.10
C GLN A 529 -22.26 -19.26 -9.30
N GLU A 530 -23.30 -18.58 -9.78
CA GLU A 530 -23.80 -17.39 -9.10
C GLU A 530 -24.67 -17.70 -7.88
N GLU A 531 -25.30 -18.87 -7.83
CA GLU A 531 -26.03 -19.35 -6.65
C GLU A 531 -25.07 -19.65 -5.49
N LEU A 532 -23.97 -20.36 -5.78
CA LEU A 532 -22.91 -20.64 -4.81
C LEU A 532 -22.20 -19.36 -4.35
N ASN A 533 -21.95 -18.40 -5.25
CA ASN A 533 -21.46 -17.07 -4.86
C ASN A 533 -22.47 -16.33 -3.96
N ALA A 534 -23.77 -16.42 -4.24
CA ALA A 534 -24.80 -15.77 -3.45
C ALA A 534 -24.94 -16.34 -2.04
N LEU A 535 -24.88 -17.67 -1.90
CA LEU A 535 -24.80 -18.36 -0.61
C LEU A 535 -23.54 -17.97 0.16
N ASP A 536 -22.39 -17.92 -0.52
CA ASP A 536 -21.10 -17.60 0.08
C ASP A 536 -21.00 -16.12 0.50
N ARG A 537 -21.60 -15.17 -0.22
CA ARG A 537 -21.65 -13.75 0.20
C ARG A 537 -22.37 -13.53 1.54
N ALA A 538 -23.19 -14.47 2.00
CA ALA A 538 -23.84 -14.42 3.31
C ALA A 538 -22.97 -14.98 4.46
N ALA A 539 -21.90 -15.73 4.13
CA ALA A 539 -21.14 -16.55 5.09
C ALA A 539 -19.59 -16.47 4.94
N GLY A 540 -19.08 -15.77 3.92
CA GLY A 540 -17.69 -15.79 3.47
C GLY A 540 -17.36 -14.61 2.56
N ASP A 541 -16.45 -14.81 1.61
CA ASP A 541 -15.97 -13.80 0.64
C ASP A 541 -16.80 -13.72 -0.65
N GLY A 542 -17.68 -14.68 -0.92
CA GLY A 542 -18.62 -14.62 -2.04
C GLY A 542 -18.05 -15.13 -3.37
N ASP A 543 -17.01 -15.96 -3.31
CA ASP A 543 -16.30 -16.50 -4.47
C ASP A 543 -16.48 -18.01 -4.69
N CYS A 544 -17.10 -18.74 -3.76
CA CYS A 544 -17.13 -20.20 -3.77
C CYS A 544 -17.55 -20.79 -5.13
N GLY A 545 -18.58 -20.24 -5.77
CA GLY A 545 -19.02 -20.68 -7.10
C GLY A 545 -18.03 -20.35 -8.21
N SER A 546 -17.46 -19.14 -8.19
CA SER A 546 -16.39 -18.73 -9.12
C SER A 546 -15.15 -19.62 -8.99
N THR A 547 -14.81 -20.00 -7.76
CA THR A 547 -13.68 -20.90 -7.45
C THR A 547 -13.94 -22.32 -7.97
N HIS A 548 -15.17 -22.84 -7.92
CA HIS A 548 -15.54 -24.10 -8.60
C HIS A 548 -15.57 -23.96 -10.13
N ALA A 549 -16.02 -22.81 -10.66
CA ALA A 549 -16.07 -22.56 -12.09
C ALA A 549 -14.68 -22.55 -12.75
N LEU A 550 -13.64 -22.09 -12.05
CA LEU A 550 -12.24 -22.18 -12.53
C LEU A 550 -11.82 -23.63 -12.81
N VAL A 551 -12.12 -24.54 -11.88
CA VAL A 551 -11.83 -25.98 -12.04
C VAL A 551 -12.70 -26.61 -13.11
N ALA A 552 -14.00 -26.30 -13.14
CA ALA A 552 -14.92 -26.85 -14.15
C ALA A 552 -14.49 -26.49 -15.58
N ASN A 553 -14.05 -25.25 -15.82
CA ASN A 553 -13.49 -24.84 -17.11
C ASN A 553 -12.17 -25.55 -17.42
N ALA A 554 -11.26 -25.67 -16.43
CA ALA A 554 -9.98 -26.35 -16.63
C ALA A 554 -10.13 -27.86 -16.92
N ILE A 555 -11.10 -28.54 -16.29
CA ILE A 555 -11.42 -29.93 -16.60
C ILE A 555 -12.02 -30.05 -18.01
N GLN A 556 -12.88 -29.12 -18.45
CA GLN A 556 -13.39 -29.12 -19.82
C GLN A 556 -12.28 -28.89 -20.87
N GLU A 557 -11.32 -28.01 -20.61
CA GLU A 557 -10.14 -27.79 -21.48
C GLU A 557 -9.23 -29.04 -21.51
N TRP A 558 -8.96 -29.64 -20.35
CA TRP A 558 -8.22 -30.89 -20.25
C TRP A 558 -8.91 -32.03 -21.01
N LEU A 559 -10.23 -32.18 -20.89
CA LEU A 559 -11.02 -33.17 -21.62
C LEU A 559 -10.99 -32.98 -23.15
N GLN A 560 -10.72 -31.78 -23.67
CA GLN A 560 -10.55 -31.53 -25.11
C GLN A 560 -9.16 -31.90 -25.63
N THR A 561 -8.15 -31.88 -24.76
CA THR A 561 -6.73 -31.94 -25.12
C THR A 561 -6.04 -33.25 -24.70
N SER A 562 -6.56 -33.91 -23.67
CA SER A 562 -5.99 -35.13 -23.06
C SER A 562 -6.91 -36.34 -23.18
N ARG A 563 -6.33 -37.54 -23.10
CA ARG A 563 -7.08 -38.80 -23.02
C ARG A 563 -7.39 -39.15 -21.57
N ILE A 564 -8.52 -39.81 -21.33
CA ILE A 564 -8.86 -40.31 -20.00
C ILE A 564 -8.01 -41.57 -19.73
N PRO A 565 -7.15 -41.58 -18.69
CA PRO A 565 -6.33 -42.73 -18.38
C PRO A 565 -7.19 -43.96 -18.06
N GLY A 566 -6.81 -45.13 -18.57
CA GLY A 566 -7.47 -46.39 -18.19
C GLY A 566 -7.29 -46.78 -16.73
N ASN A 567 -6.31 -46.19 -16.04
CA ASN A 567 -6.16 -46.31 -14.60
C ASN A 567 -6.91 -45.16 -13.90
N LEU A 568 -8.03 -45.45 -13.24
CA LEU A 568 -8.82 -44.42 -12.57
C LEU A 568 -8.10 -43.78 -11.37
N GLY A 569 -7.12 -44.48 -10.78
CA GLY A 569 -6.22 -43.90 -9.80
C GLY A 569 -5.28 -42.84 -10.40
N GLN A 570 -4.85 -42.99 -11.66
CA GLN A 570 -4.11 -41.95 -12.37
C GLN A 570 -5.03 -40.76 -12.70
N LEU A 571 -6.24 -41.01 -13.21
CA LEU A 571 -7.24 -39.97 -13.47
C LEU A 571 -7.49 -39.08 -12.24
N LEU A 572 -7.68 -39.67 -11.05
CA LEU A 572 -7.88 -38.88 -9.82
C LEU A 572 -6.63 -38.06 -9.44
N ALA A 573 -5.43 -38.56 -9.72
CA ALA A 573 -4.19 -37.80 -9.51
C ALA A 573 -4.05 -36.63 -10.51
N ASP A 574 -4.40 -36.83 -11.78
CA ASP A 574 -4.38 -35.79 -12.81
C ASP A 574 -5.41 -34.69 -12.49
N LEU A 575 -6.61 -35.07 -12.06
CA LEU A 575 -7.62 -34.13 -11.56
C LEU A 575 -7.16 -33.38 -10.30
N ALA A 576 -6.42 -34.03 -9.38
CA ALA A 576 -5.87 -33.37 -8.21
C ALA A 576 -4.85 -32.29 -8.58
N LEU A 577 -4.00 -32.54 -9.59
CA LEU A 577 -3.05 -31.56 -10.13
C LEU A 577 -3.77 -30.39 -10.82
N LEU A 578 -4.83 -30.66 -11.60
CA LEU A 578 -5.65 -29.59 -12.20
C LEU A 578 -6.31 -28.71 -11.13
N VAL A 579 -6.86 -29.31 -10.07
CA VAL A 579 -7.39 -28.56 -8.93
C VAL A 579 -6.30 -27.74 -8.25
N GLN A 580 -5.11 -28.32 -8.01
CA GLN A 580 -3.98 -27.63 -7.40
C GLN A 580 -3.52 -26.40 -8.20
N ASP A 581 -3.44 -26.52 -9.54
CA ASP A 581 -2.94 -25.47 -10.43
C ASP A 581 -4.02 -24.45 -10.85
N ARG A 582 -5.31 -24.62 -10.46
CA ARG A 582 -6.44 -23.77 -10.91
C ARG A 582 -7.40 -23.33 -9.81
N MET A 583 -7.41 -23.98 -8.65
CA MET A 583 -8.30 -23.67 -7.52
C MET A 583 -7.48 -23.11 -6.35
N GLY A 584 -7.64 -21.81 -6.09
CA GLY A 584 -7.04 -21.17 -4.91
C GLY A 584 -7.78 -21.50 -3.61
N GLY A 585 -7.21 -21.02 -2.50
CA GLY A 585 -7.87 -21.03 -1.19
C GLY A 585 -8.03 -22.41 -0.55
N SER A 586 -8.85 -22.47 0.50
CA SER A 586 -9.10 -23.70 1.26
C SER A 586 -9.83 -24.76 0.44
N SER A 587 -10.78 -24.37 -0.40
CA SER A 587 -11.54 -25.30 -1.25
C SER A 587 -10.63 -26.06 -2.22
N GLY A 588 -9.67 -25.37 -2.87
CA GLY A 588 -8.69 -26.02 -3.75
C GLY A 588 -7.80 -27.02 -3.02
N ALA A 589 -7.31 -26.65 -1.82
CA ALA A 589 -6.55 -27.57 -0.98
C ALA A 589 -7.39 -28.81 -0.58
N LEU A 590 -8.65 -28.63 -0.16
CA LEU A 590 -9.52 -29.71 0.27
C LEU A 590 -9.87 -30.69 -0.86
N TYR A 591 -10.24 -30.20 -2.04
CA TYR A 591 -10.52 -31.07 -3.19
C TYR A 591 -9.26 -31.77 -3.72
N CYS A 592 -8.10 -31.09 -3.74
CA CYS A 592 -6.83 -31.71 -4.10
C CYS A 592 -6.46 -32.83 -3.12
N LEU A 593 -6.63 -32.61 -1.81
CA LEU A 593 -6.42 -33.64 -0.77
C LEU A 593 -7.38 -34.82 -0.93
N PHE A 594 -8.67 -34.56 -1.20
CA PHE A 594 -9.67 -35.59 -1.44
C PHE A 594 -9.28 -36.50 -2.61
N LEU A 595 -8.99 -35.90 -3.77
CA LEU A 595 -8.64 -36.61 -4.99
C LEU A 595 -7.31 -37.37 -4.83
N SER A 596 -6.31 -36.74 -4.22
CA SER A 596 -4.98 -37.34 -3.96
C SER A 596 -5.05 -38.53 -3.01
N ALA A 597 -5.90 -38.49 -1.98
CA ALA A 597 -6.09 -39.59 -1.04
C ALA A 597 -7.01 -40.69 -1.59
N ALA A 598 -7.94 -40.35 -2.48
CA ALA A 598 -8.79 -41.31 -3.20
C ALA A 598 -8.01 -42.10 -4.27
N ALA A 599 -7.09 -41.44 -5.00
CA ALA A 599 -6.35 -42.00 -6.12
C ALA A 599 -5.68 -43.38 -5.88
N PRO A 600 -4.96 -43.65 -4.77
CA PRO A 600 -4.34 -44.95 -4.52
C PRO A 600 -5.33 -46.13 -4.49
N HIS A 601 -6.57 -45.91 -4.06
CA HIS A 601 -7.58 -46.96 -3.91
C HIS A 601 -8.15 -47.44 -5.26
N LEU A 602 -7.99 -46.65 -6.33
CA LEU A 602 -8.45 -46.99 -7.68
C LEU A 602 -7.32 -47.43 -8.64
N LYS A 603 -6.10 -47.66 -8.12
CA LYS A 603 -4.95 -48.06 -8.95
C LYS A 603 -5.02 -49.50 -9.48
N GLN A 604 -5.70 -50.41 -8.77
CA GLN A 604 -5.72 -51.85 -9.09
C GLN A 604 -7.11 -52.40 -9.38
N ASN A 605 -8.16 -51.77 -8.85
CA ASN A 605 -9.55 -52.18 -9.00
C ASN A 605 -10.43 -50.91 -9.05
N CYS A 606 -11.57 -50.99 -9.74
CA CYS A 606 -12.53 -49.91 -9.94
C CYS A 606 -13.98 -50.33 -9.68
N ASP A 607 -14.21 -51.44 -8.96
CA ASP A 607 -15.54 -51.83 -8.51
C ASP A 607 -16.15 -50.86 -7.46
N GLY A 608 -17.42 -51.06 -7.12
CA GLY A 608 -18.12 -50.22 -6.14
C GLY A 608 -17.47 -50.19 -4.75
N ALA A 609 -16.78 -51.26 -4.33
CA ALA A 609 -16.09 -51.33 -3.06
C ALA A 609 -14.76 -50.52 -3.10
N ALA A 610 -14.05 -50.53 -4.23
CA ALA A 610 -12.88 -49.70 -4.46
C ALA A 610 -13.25 -48.20 -4.48
N TRP A 611 -14.34 -47.83 -5.17
CA TRP A 611 -14.87 -46.46 -5.14
C TRP A 611 -15.30 -46.02 -3.74
N ALA A 612 -16.04 -46.84 -2.99
CA ALA A 612 -16.43 -46.50 -1.63
C ALA A 612 -15.21 -46.23 -0.72
N LYS A 613 -14.18 -47.08 -0.79
CA LYS A 613 -12.90 -46.88 -0.09
C LYS A 613 -12.17 -45.61 -0.55
N ALA A 614 -12.19 -45.29 -1.84
CA ALA A 614 -11.57 -44.10 -2.40
C ALA A 614 -12.23 -42.82 -1.86
N LEU A 615 -13.56 -42.70 -1.91
CA LEU A 615 -14.27 -41.55 -1.36
C LEU A 615 -14.12 -41.45 0.17
N HIS A 616 -14.09 -42.58 0.89
CA HIS A 616 -13.82 -42.60 2.33
C HIS A 616 -12.41 -42.09 2.66
N ALA A 617 -11.39 -42.55 1.94
CA ALA A 617 -10.01 -42.07 2.11
C ALA A 617 -9.87 -40.57 1.79
N GLY A 618 -10.54 -40.10 0.74
CA GLY A 618 -10.61 -38.68 0.41
C GLY A 618 -11.25 -37.85 1.53
N THR A 619 -12.40 -38.28 2.04
CA THR A 619 -13.14 -37.59 3.11
C THR A 619 -12.35 -37.55 4.42
N GLU A 620 -11.72 -38.66 4.81
CA GLU A 620 -10.85 -38.71 5.99
C GLU A 620 -9.59 -37.85 5.85
N ALA A 621 -9.06 -37.68 4.63
CA ALA A 621 -7.98 -36.72 4.38
C ALA A 621 -8.45 -35.26 4.53
N MET A 622 -9.63 -34.92 4.00
CA MET A 622 -10.23 -33.59 4.18
C MET A 622 -10.47 -33.28 5.66
N LYS A 623 -11.01 -34.22 6.45
CA LYS A 623 -11.18 -34.06 7.90
C LYS A 623 -9.84 -33.87 8.61
N ARG A 624 -8.88 -34.76 8.38
CA ARG A 624 -7.56 -34.76 9.05
C ARG A 624 -6.77 -33.46 8.84
N TYR A 625 -6.80 -32.89 7.64
CA TYR A 625 -6.01 -31.71 7.31
C TYR A 625 -6.83 -30.40 7.32
N GLY A 626 -8.15 -30.47 7.12
CA GLY A 626 -9.06 -29.33 7.24
C GLY A 626 -9.49 -29.02 8.67
N GLY A 627 -9.41 -30.01 9.58
CA GLY A 627 -9.76 -29.87 10.99
C GLY A 627 -11.26 -29.75 11.29
N ALA A 628 -12.11 -29.98 10.30
CA ALA A 628 -13.57 -29.92 10.41
C ALA A 628 -14.20 -31.32 10.50
N GLU A 629 -15.32 -31.41 11.18
CA GLU A 629 -16.15 -32.60 11.37
C GLU A 629 -17.61 -32.36 10.92
N PRO A 630 -18.42 -33.41 10.69
CA PRO A 630 -19.86 -33.27 10.52
C PRO A 630 -20.49 -32.50 11.69
N GLY A 631 -21.34 -31.53 11.37
CA GLY A 631 -21.91 -30.56 12.29
C GLY A 631 -21.21 -29.19 12.30
N ASP A 632 -20.06 -29.04 11.64
CA ASP A 632 -19.28 -27.78 11.63
C ASP A 632 -19.74 -26.76 10.58
N ARG A 633 -20.73 -27.12 9.74
CA ARG A 633 -21.28 -26.32 8.63
C ARG A 633 -20.28 -26.13 7.50
N THR A 634 -19.94 -27.24 6.84
CA THR A 634 -19.00 -27.30 5.70
C THR A 634 -19.44 -28.35 4.66
N MET A 635 -18.70 -28.48 3.57
CA MET A 635 -18.85 -29.56 2.59
C MET A 635 -18.88 -30.99 3.16
N LEU A 636 -18.31 -31.21 4.36
CA LEU A 636 -18.36 -32.50 5.05
C LEU A 636 -19.76 -32.89 5.52
N ASP A 637 -20.66 -31.93 5.75
CA ASP A 637 -22.05 -32.20 6.14
C ASP A 637 -22.86 -32.88 5.03
N ALA A 638 -22.50 -32.64 3.76
CA ALA A 638 -23.04 -33.41 2.63
C ALA A 638 -22.20 -34.66 2.33
N LEU A 639 -20.87 -34.55 2.42
CA LEU A 639 -19.96 -35.61 1.99
C LEU A 639 -19.94 -36.83 2.92
N CYS A 640 -19.85 -36.63 4.24
CA CYS A 640 -19.76 -37.74 5.20
C CYS A 640 -21.02 -38.64 5.18
N PRO A 641 -22.26 -38.11 5.26
CA PRO A 641 -23.47 -38.94 5.18
C PRO A 641 -23.63 -39.68 3.84
N ALA A 642 -23.14 -39.09 2.74
CA ALA A 642 -23.14 -39.75 1.44
C ALA A 642 -22.12 -40.90 1.39
N VAL A 643 -20.91 -40.70 1.93
CA VAL A 643 -19.86 -41.72 1.97
C VAL A 643 -20.21 -42.87 2.91
N GLU A 644 -20.80 -42.61 4.07
CA GLU A 644 -21.35 -43.65 4.97
C GLU A 644 -22.35 -44.56 4.26
N GLU A 645 -23.20 -44.00 3.39
CA GLU A 645 -24.15 -44.76 2.58
C GLU A 645 -23.45 -45.54 1.46
N LEU A 646 -22.47 -44.94 0.77
CA LEU A 646 -21.68 -45.59 -0.28
C LEU A 646 -20.83 -46.76 0.23
N MET A 647 -20.41 -46.77 1.50
CA MET A 647 -19.68 -47.90 2.08
C MET A 647 -20.44 -49.23 1.98
N LYS A 648 -21.77 -49.21 1.86
CA LYS A 648 -22.62 -50.39 1.64
C LYS A 648 -22.38 -51.07 0.28
N LEU A 649 -21.77 -50.39 -0.70
CA LEU A 649 -21.32 -51.01 -1.96
C LEU A 649 -20.31 -52.15 -1.74
N SER A 650 -19.64 -52.18 -0.58
CA SER A 650 -18.69 -53.24 -0.21
C SER A 650 -19.33 -54.61 0.01
N THR A 651 -20.64 -54.68 0.23
CA THR A 651 -21.38 -55.92 0.54
C THR A 651 -22.63 -56.14 -0.33
N ALA A 652 -23.02 -55.16 -1.13
CA ALA A 652 -24.21 -55.23 -1.97
C ALA A 652 -23.95 -55.88 -3.35
N PRO A 653 -24.92 -56.67 -3.87
CA PRO A 653 -24.84 -57.20 -5.23
C PRO A 653 -24.92 -56.06 -6.27
N PRO A 654 -24.35 -56.23 -7.49
CA PRO A 654 -24.29 -55.18 -8.52
C PRO A 654 -25.62 -54.50 -8.83
N ASP A 655 -26.71 -55.26 -8.90
CA ASP A 655 -28.06 -54.76 -9.19
C ASP A 655 -28.57 -53.73 -8.15
N GLY A 656 -27.99 -53.73 -6.94
CA GLY A 656 -28.29 -52.76 -5.88
C GLY A 656 -27.43 -51.48 -5.91
N HIS A 657 -26.36 -51.41 -6.72
CA HIS A 657 -25.37 -50.33 -6.64
C HIS A 657 -25.97 -48.96 -7.00
N ILE A 658 -26.82 -48.89 -8.02
CA ILE A 658 -27.52 -47.66 -8.41
C ILE A 658 -28.54 -47.22 -7.33
N ALA A 659 -29.14 -48.13 -6.59
CA ALA A 659 -30.04 -47.79 -5.48
C ALA A 659 -29.26 -47.21 -4.27
N ILE A 660 -28.07 -47.74 -3.99
CA ILE A 660 -27.18 -47.20 -2.95
C ILE A 660 -26.67 -45.81 -3.34
N LEU A 661 -26.27 -45.59 -4.60
CA LEU A 661 -25.88 -44.26 -5.08
C LEU A 661 -27.04 -43.25 -5.00
N GLN A 662 -28.28 -43.66 -5.30
CA GLN A 662 -29.46 -42.81 -5.10
C GLN A 662 -29.65 -42.42 -3.63
N SER A 663 -29.51 -43.38 -2.71
CA SER A 663 -29.57 -43.14 -1.27
C SER A 663 -28.46 -42.16 -0.83
N ALA A 664 -27.24 -42.34 -1.32
CA ALA A 664 -26.10 -41.47 -1.01
C ALA A 664 -26.29 -40.03 -1.50
N VAL A 665 -26.84 -39.83 -2.71
CA VAL A 665 -27.21 -38.48 -3.20
C VAL A 665 -28.30 -37.87 -2.33
N GLN A 666 -29.30 -38.64 -1.92
CA GLN A 666 -30.35 -38.15 -1.01
C GLN A 666 -29.76 -37.76 0.36
N LYS A 667 -28.78 -38.51 0.87
CA LYS A 667 -28.05 -38.15 2.10
C LYS A 667 -27.22 -36.88 1.93
N ALA A 668 -26.59 -36.66 0.77
CA ALA A 668 -25.88 -35.43 0.44
C ALA A 668 -26.81 -34.21 0.37
N ASP A 669 -27.93 -34.31 -0.37
CA ASP A 669 -28.95 -33.26 -0.49
C ASP A 669 -29.51 -32.87 0.90
N LEU A 670 -29.85 -33.86 1.75
CA LEU A 670 -30.33 -33.62 3.11
C LEU A 670 -29.25 -33.04 4.03
N GLY A 671 -28.01 -33.51 3.92
CA GLY A 671 -26.85 -32.99 4.65
C GLY A 671 -26.61 -31.52 4.33
N ALA A 672 -26.53 -31.19 3.04
CA ALA A 672 -26.40 -29.81 2.56
C ALA A 672 -27.53 -28.91 3.07
N GLU A 673 -28.79 -29.32 2.95
CA GLU A 673 -29.93 -28.53 3.45
C GLU A 673 -29.88 -28.33 4.98
N SER A 674 -29.43 -29.35 5.73
CA SER A 674 -29.34 -29.27 7.20
C SER A 674 -28.38 -28.20 7.70
N THR A 675 -27.33 -27.87 6.93
CA THR A 675 -26.32 -26.86 7.29
C THR A 675 -26.91 -25.48 7.58
N ARG A 676 -28.09 -25.17 7.01
CA ARG A 676 -28.85 -23.94 7.28
C ARG A 676 -29.10 -23.72 8.77
N ASN A 677 -29.25 -24.80 9.54
CA ASN A 677 -29.56 -24.77 10.97
C ASN A 677 -28.33 -25.05 11.85
N LEU A 678 -27.15 -25.26 11.26
CA LEU A 678 -25.91 -25.52 11.99
C LEU A 678 -25.17 -24.22 12.33
N THR A 679 -24.60 -24.18 13.54
CA THR A 679 -23.64 -23.15 13.93
C THR A 679 -22.29 -23.48 13.31
N ALA A 680 -21.76 -22.55 12.51
CA ALA A 680 -20.45 -22.72 11.91
C ALA A 680 -19.34 -22.82 12.95
N ARG A 681 -18.53 -23.88 12.88
CA ARG A 681 -17.36 -24.08 13.74
C ARG A 681 -16.04 -24.13 12.96
N ALA A 682 -16.11 -24.24 11.63
CA ALA A 682 -14.98 -24.18 10.72
C ALA A 682 -15.23 -23.19 9.57
N GLY A 683 -14.19 -22.92 8.78
CA GLY A 683 -14.24 -21.99 7.64
C GLY A 683 -14.50 -20.53 8.03
N ARG A 684 -14.69 -19.65 7.03
CA ARG A 684 -14.96 -18.22 7.25
C ARG A 684 -16.27 -17.98 8.02
N ALA A 685 -17.26 -18.86 7.82
CA ALA A 685 -18.57 -18.79 8.47
C ALA A 685 -18.48 -18.83 10.00
N SER A 686 -17.44 -19.44 10.59
CA SER A 686 -17.23 -19.50 12.05
C SER A 686 -17.01 -18.14 12.71
N TYR A 687 -16.70 -17.09 11.94
CA TYR A 687 -16.58 -15.72 12.42
C TYR A 687 -17.90 -14.94 12.43
N ILE A 688 -19.00 -15.52 11.91
CA ILE A 688 -20.28 -14.85 11.74
C ILE A 688 -21.28 -15.42 12.76
N ALA A 689 -22.01 -14.54 13.44
CA ALA A 689 -23.02 -14.96 14.42
C ALA A 689 -24.13 -15.77 13.73
N SER A 690 -24.48 -16.92 14.31
CA SER A 690 -25.37 -17.93 13.73
C SER A 690 -26.74 -17.40 13.27
N GLN A 691 -27.25 -16.34 13.92
CA GLN A 691 -28.48 -15.65 13.53
C GLN A 691 -28.49 -15.05 12.10
N HIS A 692 -27.31 -14.83 11.50
CA HIS A 692 -27.17 -14.34 10.13
C HIS A 692 -26.97 -15.47 9.10
N LEU A 693 -26.68 -16.69 9.55
CA LEU A 693 -26.29 -17.82 8.73
C LEU A 693 -27.51 -18.67 8.30
N THR A 694 -28.55 -18.02 7.80
CA THR A 694 -29.88 -18.61 7.53
C THR A 694 -30.04 -19.30 6.18
N GLN A 695 -28.95 -19.51 5.44
CA GLN A 695 -28.91 -20.24 4.17
C GLN A 695 -28.03 -21.49 4.28
N PRO A 696 -28.12 -22.48 3.35
CA PRO A 696 -27.20 -23.62 3.31
C PRO A 696 -25.73 -23.20 3.09
N ASP A 697 -24.80 -24.06 3.47
CA ASP A 697 -23.37 -23.93 3.16
C ASP A 697 -23.10 -24.13 1.66
N PRO A 698 -22.44 -23.19 0.97
CA PRO A 698 -22.14 -23.34 -0.46
C PRO A 698 -21.24 -24.56 -0.75
N GLY A 699 -20.33 -24.93 0.16
CA GLY A 699 -19.50 -26.12 -0.01
C GLY A 699 -20.32 -27.41 -0.01
N ALA A 700 -21.26 -27.54 0.93
CA ALA A 700 -22.16 -28.69 1.03
C ALA A 700 -23.12 -28.77 -0.17
N VAL A 701 -23.67 -27.64 -0.62
CA VAL A 701 -24.50 -27.56 -1.83
C VAL A 701 -23.71 -27.98 -3.08
N ALA A 702 -22.46 -27.55 -3.21
CA ALA A 702 -21.59 -27.95 -4.33
C ALA A 702 -21.33 -29.47 -4.33
N VAL A 703 -21.00 -30.08 -3.18
CA VAL A 703 -20.82 -31.54 -3.07
C VAL A 703 -22.09 -32.31 -3.44
N ALA A 704 -23.26 -31.89 -2.94
CA ALA A 704 -24.53 -32.51 -3.28
C ALA A 704 -24.82 -32.44 -4.78
N ALA A 705 -24.58 -31.28 -5.41
CA ALA A 705 -24.72 -31.10 -6.86
C ALA A 705 -23.77 -31.99 -7.68
N ILE A 706 -22.51 -32.13 -7.26
CA ILE A 706 -21.53 -33.03 -7.91
C ILE A 706 -22.02 -34.48 -7.87
N LEU A 707 -22.41 -34.98 -6.69
CA LEU A 707 -22.92 -36.36 -6.54
C LEU A 707 -24.20 -36.60 -7.36
N LYS A 708 -25.08 -35.60 -7.44
CA LYS A 708 -26.31 -35.64 -8.24
C LYS A 708 -26.04 -35.69 -9.74
N ALA A 709 -25.03 -34.94 -10.23
CA ALA A 709 -24.59 -35.00 -11.61
C ALA A 709 -23.97 -36.37 -11.96
N ILE A 710 -23.17 -36.96 -11.06
CA ILE A 710 -22.64 -38.33 -11.22
C ILE A 710 -23.80 -39.34 -11.34
N LEU A 711 -24.76 -39.33 -10.42
CA LEU A 711 -25.91 -40.23 -10.44
C LEU A 711 -26.75 -40.11 -11.72
N ASN A 712 -27.02 -38.88 -12.18
CA ASN A 712 -27.80 -38.66 -13.41
C ASN A 712 -27.04 -39.18 -14.65
N SER A 713 -25.71 -39.04 -14.65
CA SER A 713 -24.84 -39.50 -15.74
C SER A 713 -24.72 -41.02 -15.83
N LEU A 714 -24.85 -41.73 -14.70
CA LEU A 714 -24.85 -43.20 -14.62
C LEU A 714 -26.24 -43.83 -14.81
N LYS A 715 -27.28 -43.01 -14.98
CA LYS A 715 -28.66 -43.43 -15.28
C LYS A 715 -29.07 -43.23 -16.74
N ALA A 716 -28.33 -42.38 -17.47
CA ALA A 716 -28.56 -42.04 -18.87
C ALA A 716 -27.88 -43.06 -19.80
#